data_AF-A0A918AKS5-F1
#
_entry.id   AF-A0A918AKS5-F1
#
_cell.length_a   1.000
_cell.length_b   1.000
_cell.length_c   1.000
_cell.angle_alpha   90.00
_cell.angle_beta   90.00
_cell.angle_gamma   90.00
#
_symmetry.space_group_name_H-M   'P 1'
#
loop_
_entity.id
_entity.type
_entity.pdbx_description
1 polymer ?
#
loop_
_entity_poly.entity_id
_entity_poly.type
_entity_poly.pdbx_seq_one_letter_code
_entity_poly.pdbx_strand_id
1 'polypeptide(L)'
;MRSRIRARGFALRTLGCGIVLAVVGVGLAPVAAGAAPQPVPDVAADEATAKRYAALGDKPVAKPADGDRERDPHLEVIHNNEPDPPSEMSMEGGKLPCRVGADRAFVFTRTPGLSARLSDADGDSLDGAFKLFRGPQGAFSHEYAEFHVRSIPSGSFGSAQVPEGYITADDIYTWRVRAEDRQSHTWSEYCEFEVDTARPNTPLVSSADYPTEGAHGSVGRTGNFTFQVNGNTGRDGTMDVVHYSWSLNDDGAHNAAVASEDGTVTVPITPTRPGINTLYVHAVDRAGNHSLTRAVYRFEVAAPTPASAEWKLDESSGDSAADTGQGNRPLSLSGGASFGPAYAANGMRLNGTTAVATTATPPVDTSRAFTVSAWAKLTRTDGYFTVLSQDGDRVSPFYLQYDPAVDRWRISATDRDADSPSTVSVNSLNPPEVGEWTHLLATYEPNSRNATLYVDGEPQGSVAMSFWQAGGSLVVGAARWNGDRADHFPGTVDHVQLWDRELSAAEAAEAANLAVPRARYQLDERSGSTTLDEISEQTATRSGGTSWAGDPRDSAASRKKWLNFDSSGTGEVTAPAPAGLRTDRSYTVSAWVRQDEFDHLARAAVGAGDARYSPFLLGYRPSEGKWGFLVSKSAATGDSWLALSDAPAEAGQWVHLAATYDATSGQIALYVNGTEQSSFSGTPDGTGVQSRVATGPLWIGRGIWEGQRNDVWRGDVDDVRLYSGVLSADEIAVVYSTTFHF
;
A
#
# COMPACT_ATOMS: atom_id res chain seq x y z
N MET A 1 32.90 53.80 13.40
CA MET A 1 32.54 55.21 13.08
C MET A 1 33.77 55.97 12.57
N ARG A 2 33.91 56.17 11.26
CA ARG A 2 34.95 57.03 10.67
C ARG A 2 34.32 57.96 9.66
N SER A 3 34.09 59.21 10.05
CA SER A 3 33.63 60.27 9.16
C SER A 3 34.83 60.79 8.35
N ARG A 4 34.80 60.71 7.02
CA ARG A 4 35.65 61.54 6.17
C ARG A 4 34.90 62.81 5.82
N ILE A 5 35.36 63.93 6.35
CA ILE A 5 34.88 65.25 5.96
C ILE A 5 35.75 65.73 4.79
N ARG A 6 35.16 65.91 3.62
CA ARG A 6 35.69 66.86 2.64
C ARG A 6 34.78 68.09 2.67
N ALA A 7 35.29 69.19 3.21
CA ALA A 7 34.65 70.48 3.09
C ALA A 7 35.70 71.60 3.05
N ARG A 8 35.65 72.43 2.01
CA ARG A 8 36.31 73.75 2.01
C ARG A 8 35.46 74.67 2.87
N GLY A 9 36.01 75.08 4.00
CA GLY A 9 35.64 76.25 4.81
C GLY A 9 34.16 76.36 5.21
N PHE A 10 33.85 76.15 6.49
CA PHE A 10 33.49 77.24 7.42
C PHE A 10 33.05 76.70 8.80
N ALA A 11 33.02 77.60 9.80
CA ALA A 11 32.86 77.36 11.24
C ALA A 11 31.39 77.31 11.74
N LEU A 12 31.22 76.64 12.89
CA LEU A 12 30.01 76.17 13.61
C LEU A 12 28.84 77.18 13.86
N ARG A 13 27.60 76.64 13.89
CA ARG A 13 26.72 76.55 15.10
C ARG A 13 25.46 75.68 14.85
N THR A 14 24.96 75.07 15.94
CA THR A 14 24.06 73.92 16.13
C THR A 14 22.55 74.21 16.27
N LEU A 15 21.72 73.12 16.22
CA LEU A 15 20.34 72.85 16.74
C LEU A 15 19.26 72.66 15.64
N GLY A 16 18.37 71.66 15.57
CA GLY A 16 18.07 70.45 16.35
C GLY A 16 16.83 69.66 15.79
N CYS A 17 16.76 68.35 16.06
CA CYS A 17 15.62 67.39 16.21
C CYS A 17 14.48 67.11 15.18
N GLY A 18 14.22 65.78 14.94
CA GLY A 18 12.89 65.06 14.89
C GLY A 18 12.26 64.73 13.49
N ILE A 19 12.29 63.51 12.91
CA ILE A 19 11.43 62.26 13.01
C ILE A 19 9.88 62.52 12.92
N VAL A 20 9.00 61.91 12.07
CA VAL A 20 8.45 60.51 11.97
C VAL A 20 7.57 60.27 10.70
N LEU A 21 7.56 58.99 10.25
CA LEU A 21 6.76 58.20 9.27
C LEU A 21 5.22 58.38 9.15
N ALA A 22 4.63 57.98 7.99
CA ALA A 22 3.64 56.88 7.84
C ALA A 22 3.18 56.59 6.38
N VAL A 23 2.69 55.36 6.16
CA VAL A 23 2.38 54.58 4.92
C VAL A 23 0.85 54.64 4.59
N VAL A 24 0.30 54.45 3.36
CA VAL A 24 -0.30 53.22 2.71
C VAL A 24 -1.29 53.74 1.62
N GLY A 25 -1.36 53.18 0.39
CA GLY A 25 -2.42 52.23 -0.02
C GLY A 25 -2.98 52.46 -1.44
N VAL A 26 -3.45 51.38 -2.08
CA VAL A 26 -3.71 51.17 -3.54
C VAL A 26 -5.23 51.17 -3.89
N GLY A 27 -5.62 51.44 -5.16
CA GLY A 27 -6.94 51.10 -5.72
C GLY A 27 -7.15 51.42 -7.22
N LEU A 28 -7.90 50.56 -7.94
CA LEU A 28 -8.07 50.43 -9.42
C LEU A 28 -9.32 51.16 -10.05
N ALA A 29 -9.35 51.21 -11.41
CA ALA A 29 -10.19 51.96 -12.39
C ALA A 29 -11.71 51.63 -12.49
N PRO A 30 -12.61 52.31 -13.29
CA PRO A 30 -12.66 52.29 -14.79
C PRO A 30 -13.29 53.54 -15.53
N VAL A 31 -13.65 53.35 -16.82
CA VAL A 31 -13.82 54.26 -18.00
C VAL A 31 -15.24 54.87 -18.24
N ALA A 32 -15.38 56.06 -18.88
CA ALA A 32 -16.36 56.39 -19.97
C ALA A 32 -16.27 57.83 -20.59
N ALA A 33 -16.18 57.86 -21.95
CA ALA A 33 -16.75 58.74 -23.00
C ALA A 33 -16.85 60.31 -22.93
N GLY A 34 -16.03 60.99 -23.75
CA GLY A 34 -16.41 61.74 -24.99
C GLY A 34 -17.19 63.08 -24.97
N ALA A 35 -16.49 64.22 -25.19
CA ALA A 35 -16.92 65.40 -25.99
C ALA A 35 -15.73 66.39 -26.21
N ALA A 36 -15.67 67.12 -27.34
CA ALA A 36 -14.61 68.07 -27.75
C ALA A 36 -15.24 69.38 -28.32
N PRO A 37 -14.53 70.48 -28.68
CA PRO A 37 -13.21 71.06 -28.30
C PRO A 37 -13.18 72.61 -28.06
N GLN A 38 -12.08 73.16 -27.51
CA GLN A 38 -11.51 74.52 -27.74
C GLN A 38 -9.97 74.50 -27.47
N PRO A 39 -9.11 75.32 -28.13
CA PRO A 39 -7.64 75.16 -28.12
C PRO A 39 -6.90 75.83 -26.93
N VAL A 40 -5.83 75.18 -26.44
CA VAL A 40 -4.98 75.57 -25.28
C VAL A 40 -3.51 75.77 -25.73
N PRO A 41 -2.77 76.79 -25.25
CA PRO A 41 -1.35 77.05 -25.61
C PRO A 41 -0.31 76.17 -24.88
N ASP A 42 0.89 76.00 -25.47
CA ASP A 42 1.91 75.01 -25.06
C ASP A 42 2.87 75.41 -23.90
N VAL A 43 2.86 76.64 -23.36
CA VAL A 43 3.72 77.05 -22.21
C VAL A 43 2.94 77.98 -21.26
N ALA A 44 3.00 77.74 -19.95
CA ALA A 44 2.31 78.54 -18.93
C ALA A 44 3.24 79.54 -18.22
N ALA A 45 2.72 80.73 -17.88
CA ALA A 45 3.47 81.82 -17.26
C ALA A 45 3.83 81.59 -15.77
N ASP A 46 3.12 80.68 -15.09
CA ASP A 46 3.35 80.35 -13.69
C ASP A 46 2.77 78.96 -13.32
N GLU A 47 3.10 78.46 -12.12
CA GLU A 47 2.72 77.11 -11.67
C GLU A 47 1.21 76.95 -11.36
N ALA A 48 0.51 78.02 -10.98
CA ALA A 48 -0.94 77.99 -10.77
C ALA A 48 -1.70 77.96 -12.11
N THR A 49 -1.15 78.60 -13.13
CA THR A 49 -1.64 78.61 -14.51
C THR A 49 -1.32 77.30 -15.24
N ALA A 50 -0.15 76.69 -14.99
CA ALA A 50 0.18 75.34 -15.48
C ALA A 50 -0.76 74.27 -14.93
N LYS A 51 -1.11 74.34 -13.64
CA LYS A 51 -2.08 73.42 -12.99
C LYS A 51 -3.51 73.59 -13.50
N ARG A 52 -3.90 74.80 -13.96
CA ARG A 52 -5.21 75.07 -14.57
C ARG A 52 -5.34 74.54 -16.00
N TYR A 53 -4.26 74.53 -16.79
CA TYR A 53 -4.27 73.97 -18.15
C TYR A 53 -4.08 72.45 -18.16
N ALA A 54 -3.36 71.86 -17.19
CA ALA A 54 -3.25 70.40 -17.01
C ALA A 54 -4.58 69.72 -16.64
N ALA A 55 -5.61 70.47 -16.23
CA ALA A 55 -6.95 69.96 -15.93
C ALA A 55 -7.89 69.93 -17.16
N LEU A 56 -7.44 70.37 -18.34
CA LEU A 56 -8.25 70.54 -19.56
C LEU A 56 -7.70 69.83 -20.81
N GLY A 57 -6.61 69.05 -20.74
CA GLY A 57 -6.07 68.31 -21.90
C GLY A 57 -4.92 67.35 -21.58
N ASP A 58 -4.79 66.29 -22.38
CA ASP A 58 -4.03 65.06 -22.14
C ASP A 58 -2.52 65.14 -22.49
N LYS A 59 -1.85 66.27 -22.22
CA LYS A 59 -0.39 66.41 -22.40
C LYS A 59 0.29 67.17 -21.25
N PRO A 60 1.45 66.71 -20.75
CA PRO A 60 2.25 67.47 -19.81
C PRO A 60 2.90 68.69 -20.48
N VAL A 61 2.69 69.88 -19.89
CA VAL A 61 3.39 71.14 -20.22
C VAL A 61 4.67 71.22 -19.38
N ALA A 62 5.81 71.46 -20.03
CA ALA A 62 7.12 71.50 -19.38
C ALA A 62 7.34 72.79 -18.56
N LYS A 63 8.04 72.69 -17.41
CA LYS A 63 8.50 73.84 -16.62
C LYS A 63 9.63 74.60 -17.35
N PRO A 64 9.80 75.93 -17.14
CA PRO A 64 10.89 76.71 -17.72
C PRO A 64 12.26 76.20 -17.26
N ALA A 65 13.24 76.21 -18.16
CA ALA A 65 14.64 75.91 -17.84
C ALA A 65 15.25 77.07 -17.03
N ASP A 66 15.61 76.81 -15.78
CA ASP A 66 16.57 77.64 -15.06
C ASP A 66 17.99 77.15 -15.40
N GLY A 67 18.69 77.95 -16.21
CA GLY A 67 20.13 77.87 -16.36
C GLY A 67 20.86 78.34 -15.10
N ASP A 68 22.06 77.78 -14.89
CA ASP A 68 23.11 78.24 -13.99
C ASP A 68 22.78 78.30 -12.48
N ARG A 69 22.70 77.11 -11.86
CA ARG A 69 23.10 76.90 -10.44
C ARG A 69 24.05 75.72 -10.30
N GLU A 70 25.14 75.75 -11.05
CA GLU A 70 26.34 75.02 -10.66
C GLU A 70 27.23 76.00 -9.87
N ARG A 71 27.57 75.64 -8.63
CA ARG A 71 28.46 76.30 -7.62
C ARG A 71 27.79 76.82 -6.34
N ASP A 72 26.91 76.04 -5.73
CA ASP A 72 26.72 76.10 -4.27
C ASP A 72 27.57 75.01 -3.60
N PRO A 73 28.43 75.33 -2.61
CA PRO A 73 29.03 74.31 -1.77
C PRO A 73 27.92 73.67 -0.94
N HIS A 74 27.48 72.48 -1.33
CA HIS A 74 26.65 71.64 -0.48
C HIS A 74 27.55 70.70 0.33
N LEU A 75 27.24 70.58 1.62
CA LEU A 75 27.84 69.56 2.47
C LEU A 75 27.00 68.29 2.29
N GLU A 76 27.53 67.35 1.52
CA GLU A 76 26.99 65.99 1.51
C GLU A 76 27.64 65.21 2.67
N VAL A 77 26.84 64.88 3.68
CA VAL A 77 27.24 63.90 4.69
C VAL A 77 26.74 62.55 4.22
N ILE A 78 27.58 61.85 3.47
CA ILE A 78 27.34 60.43 3.17
C ILE A 78 27.57 59.68 4.48
N HIS A 79 26.48 59.18 5.07
CA HIS A 79 26.58 58.29 6.21
C HIS A 79 26.90 56.91 5.67
N ASN A 80 28.08 56.41 6.04
CA ASN A 80 28.46 55.02 5.80
C ASN A 80 28.30 54.30 7.14
N ASN A 81 27.25 53.53 7.27
CA ASN A 81 27.11 52.52 8.30
C ASN A 81 28.22 51.48 8.11
N GLU A 82 28.55 50.79 9.19
CA GLU A 82 29.42 49.64 9.06
C GLU A 82 28.57 48.45 8.60
N PRO A 83 29.06 47.58 7.70
CA PRO A 83 28.28 46.44 7.24
C PRO A 83 27.79 45.60 8.42
N ASP A 84 26.62 44.99 8.31
CA ASP A 84 26.12 44.09 9.35
C ASP A 84 27.08 42.88 9.49
N PRO A 85 27.24 42.31 10.70
CA PRO A 85 27.93 41.04 10.84
C PRO A 85 27.31 39.99 9.89
N PRO A 86 28.11 39.30 9.07
CA PRO A 86 27.58 38.26 8.21
C PRO A 86 26.76 37.23 9.00
N SER A 87 25.61 36.86 8.46
CA SER A 87 24.58 36.05 9.13
C SER A 87 24.20 34.83 8.28
N GLU A 88 23.31 33.97 8.79
CA GLU A 88 22.84 32.75 8.08
C GLU A 88 24.00 31.88 7.54
N MET A 89 25.08 31.80 8.31
CA MET A 89 26.29 31.11 7.88
C MET A 89 26.04 29.61 7.74
N SER A 90 26.51 29.05 6.63
CA SER A 90 26.30 27.65 6.27
C SER A 90 27.36 27.15 5.31
N MET A 91 27.42 25.84 5.13
CA MET A 91 28.29 25.16 4.17
C MET A 91 27.47 24.31 3.19
N GLU A 92 28.11 23.91 2.09
CA GLU A 92 27.53 23.03 1.07
C GLU A 92 26.18 23.50 0.54
N GLY A 93 26.08 24.80 0.25
CA GLY A 93 24.86 25.41 -0.29
C GLY A 93 23.69 25.45 0.70
N GLY A 94 23.97 25.57 1.99
CA GLY A 94 22.95 25.68 3.04
C GLY A 94 22.60 24.36 3.73
N LYS A 95 23.18 23.24 3.29
CA LYS A 95 22.90 21.90 3.84
C LYS A 95 23.49 21.68 5.23
N LEU A 96 24.62 22.32 5.51
CA LEU A 96 25.35 22.17 6.77
C LEU A 96 25.32 23.51 7.50
N PRO A 97 24.57 23.66 8.60
CA PRO A 97 24.47 24.93 9.31
C PRO A 97 25.77 25.23 10.07
N CYS A 98 26.07 26.52 10.26
CA CYS A 98 27.18 26.94 11.11
C CYS A 98 26.98 26.44 12.55
N ARG A 99 27.93 25.67 13.03
CA ARG A 99 28.00 25.15 14.40
C ARG A 99 29.45 25.12 14.87
N VAL A 100 29.62 25.00 16.18
CA VAL A 100 30.91 24.85 16.87
C VAL A 100 30.76 23.77 17.95
N GLY A 101 31.86 23.28 18.51
CA GLY A 101 31.84 22.28 19.58
C GLY A 101 31.50 20.88 19.07
N ALA A 102 30.78 20.10 19.86
CA ALA A 102 30.41 18.74 19.49
C ALA A 102 29.50 18.67 18.25
N ASP A 103 28.76 19.76 17.96
CA ASP A 103 27.77 19.83 16.88
C ASP A 103 28.34 20.36 15.56
N ARG A 104 29.67 20.49 15.44
CA ARG A 104 30.35 20.96 14.21
C ARG A 104 29.96 20.11 12.99
N ALA A 105 30.04 20.71 11.80
CA ALA A 105 29.75 19.99 10.56
C ALA A 105 30.88 19.02 10.17
N PHE A 106 30.57 17.99 9.38
CA PHE A 106 31.55 17.07 8.80
C PHE A 106 31.46 17.15 7.27
N VAL A 107 32.61 17.13 6.59
CA VAL A 107 32.69 17.18 5.12
C VAL A 107 33.69 16.17 4.59
N PHE A 108 33.30 15.48 3.51
CA PHE A 108 34.14 14.49 2.82
C PHE A 108 35.14 15.08 1.82
N THR A 109 35.16 16.41 1.68
CA THR A 109 35.95 17.14 0.67
C THR A 109 36.91 18.13 1.31
N ARG A 110 38.06 18.32 0.66
CA ARG A 110 39.07 19.33 1.03
C ARG A 110 38.80 20.70 0.42
N THR A 111 37.78 20.80 -0.42
CA THR A 111 37.31 22.06 -0.99
C THR A 111 35.83 22.24 -0.65
N PRO A 112 35.46 22.38 0.63
CA PRO A 112 34.06 22.60 0.98
C PRO A 112 33.59 24.00 0.56
N GLY A 113 32.30 24.12 0.27
CA GLY A 113 31.63 25.39 0.00
C GLY A 113 31.24 26.09 1.28
N LEU A 114 31.63 27.35 1.44
CA LEU A 114 31.27 28.23 2.55
C LEU A 114 30.31 29.32 2.06
N SER A 115 29.34 29.71 2.89
CA SER A 115 28.35 30.72 2.55
C SER A 115 27.90 31.53 3.75
N ALA A 116 27.65 32.83 3.55
CA ALA A 116 27.04 33.71 4.54
C ALA A 116 26.23 34.81 3.85
N ARG A 117 25.16 35.26 4.49
CA ARG A 117 24.41 36.43 4.04
C ARG A 117 25.17 37.69 4.45
N LEU A 118 25.45 38.54 3.47
CA LEU A 118 26.12 39.83 3.67
C LEU A 118 25.08 40.94 3.50
N SER A 119 24.99 41.84 4.46
CA SER A 119 24.08 42.99 4.38
C SER A 119 24.75 44.27 4.87
N ASP A 120 24.28 45.35 4.30
CA ASP A 120 24.63 46.71 4.66
C ASP A 120 23.34 47.53 4.68
N ALA A 121 23.12 48.27 5.76
CA ALA A 121 21.98 49.17 5.91
C ALA A 121 21.95 50.27 4.83
N ASP A 122 23.10 50.59 4.24
CA ASP A 122 23.22 51.59 3.17
C ASP A 122 22.85 51.02 1.79
N GLY A 123 22.67 49.69 1.68
CA GLY A 123 22.32 49.01 0.43
C GLY A 123 23.49 48.85 -0.54
N ASP A 124 24.71 49.10 -0.09
CA ASP A 124 25.93 49.02 -0.89
C ASP A 124 26.25 47.58 -1.35
N SER A 125 27.10 47.50 -2.37
CA SER A 125 27.66 46.21 -2.80
C SER A 125 28.90 45.87 -1.97
N LEU A 126 28.87 44.68 -1.37
CA LEU A 126 29.86 44.20 -0.41
C LEU A 126 30.86 43.24 -1.05
N ASP A 127 32.09 43.27 -0.55
CA ASP A 127 33.07 42.22 -0.74
C ASP A 127 33.10 41.34 0.53
N GLY A 128 33.18 40.02 0.34
CA GLY A 128 33.27 39.03 1.42
C GLY A 128 34.68 38.43 1.49
N ALA A 129 35.34 38.48 2.64
CA ALA A 129 36.64 37.82 2.86
C ALA A 129 36.47 36.63 3.80
N PHE A 130 36.58 35.41 3.26
CA PHE A 130 36.52 34.18 4.03
C PHE A 130 37.92 33.84 4.56
N LYS A 131 38.01 33.65 5.88
CA LYS A 131 39.23 33.20 6.55
C LYS A 131 39.08 31.79 7.08
N LEU A 132 40.11 30.98 6.85
CA LEU A 132 40.19 29.60 7.31
C LEU A 132 41.35 29.42 8.28
N PHE A 133 41.09 28.72 9.38
CA PHE A 133 42.03 28.37 10.43
C PHE A 133 42.02 26.85 10.63
N ARG A 134 43.16 26.24 10.93
CA ARG A 134 43.24 24.83 11.33
C ARG A 134 43.21 24.70 12.84
N GLY A 135 42.33 23.84 13.33
CA GLY A 135 42.02 23.57 14.73
C GLY A 135 40.67 24.16 15.14
N PRO A 136 40.18 23.79 16.33
CA PRO A 136 38.91 24.28 16.86
C PRO A 136 39.00 25.73 17.41
N GLN A 137 37.87 26.39 17.58
CA GLN A 137 37.72 27.70 18.19
C GLN A 137 38.40 27.73 19.57
N GLY A 138 39.29 28.71 19.77
CA GLY A 138 40.06 28.86 21.00
C GLY A 138 41.36 28.04 21.04
N ALA A 139 41.59 27.14 20.09
CA ALA A 139 42.84 26.37 19.95
C ALA A 139 43.35 26.26 18.50
N PHE A 140 42.75 26.99 17.56
CA PHE A 140 43.22 27.03 16.18
C PHE A 140 44.58 27.75 16.07
N SER A 141 45.37 27.31 15.10
CA SER A 141 46.69 27.88 14.78
C SER A 141 46.56 29.06 13.80
N HIS A 142 47.70 29.55 13.26
CA HIS A 142 47.76 30.68 12.32
C HIS A 142 46.71 30.63 11.19
N GLU A 143 46.41 31.77 10.59
CA GLU A 143 45.55 31.85 9.41
C GLU A 143 46.15 31.04 8.24
N TYR A 144 45.35 30.11 7.68
CA TYR A 144 45.78 29.22 6.59
C TYR A 144 45.40 29.75 5.22
N ALA A 145 44.26 30.43 5.12
CA ALA A 145 43.74 30.94 3.86
C ALA A 145 42.88 32.18 4.09
N GLU A 146 43.03 33.15 3.20
CA GLU A 146 42.05 34.23 2.98
C GLU A 146 41.66 34.21 1.50
N PHE A 147 40.37 34.20 1.21
CA PHE A 147 39.86 34.29 -0.16
C PHE A 147 38.62 35.15 -0.23
N HIS A 148 38.44 35.83 -1.37
CA HIS A 148 37.47 36.90 -1.51
C HIS A 148 36.40 36.58 -2.54
N VAL A 149 35.16 36.92 -2.19
CA VAL A 149 34.06 37.12 -3.13
C VAL A 149 33.78 38.60 -3.25
N ARG A 150 33.43 39.08 -4.43
CA ARG A 150 33.27 40.51 -4.69
C ARG A 150 31.92 40.84 -5.26
N SER A 151 31.53 42.10 -5.06
CA SER A 151 30.33 42.67 -5.69
C SER A 151 29.04 41.92 -5.32
N ILE A 152 28.90 41.56 -4.05
CA ILE A 152 27.71 40.92 -3.49
C ILE A 152 26.68 41.99 -3.18
N PRO A 153 25.45 41.94 -3.70
CA PRO A 153 24.42 42.90 -3.34
C PRO A 153 24.04 42.77 -1.86
N SER A 154 23.80 43.89 -1.17
CA SER A 154 23.31 43.87 0.22
C SER A 154 22.08 42.96 0.37
N GLY A 155 22.09 42.12 1.40
CA GLY A 155 21.06 41.12 1.69
C GLY A 155 21.25 39.78 0.94
N SER A 156 22.26 39.64 0.08
CA SER A 156 22.52 38.41 -0.68
C SER A 156 23.56 37.50 -0.02
N PHE A 157 23.62 36.24 -0.45
CA PHE A 157 24.67 35.32 -0.02
C PHE A 157 25.98 35.57 -0.78
N GLY A 158 27.06 35.74 -0.05
CA GLY A 158 28.41 35.52 -0.57
C GLY A 158 28.78 34.06 -0.36
N SER A 159 29.16 33.36 -1.42
CA SER A 159 29.55 31.94 -1.33
C SER A 159 30.87 31.70 -2.05
N ALA A 160 31.75 30.93 -1.43
CA ALA A 160 33.04 30.55 -2.00
C ALA A 160 33.39 29.10 -1.66
N GLN A 161 33.98 28.41 -2.63
CA GLN A 161 34.62 27.13 -2.42
C GLN A 161 36.00 27.37 -1.83
N VAL A 162 36.35 26.63 -0.76
CA VAL A 162 37.72 26.64 -0.24
C VAL A 162 38.64 26.18 -1.38
N PRO A 163 39.63 27.00 -1.79
CA PRO A 163 40.47 26.62 -2.93
C PRO A 163 41.34 25.40 -2.62
N GLU A 164 41.68 24.65 -3.67
CA GLU A 164 42.54 23.48 -3.57
C GLU A 164 43.91 23.83 -2.96
N GLY A 165 44.42 22.96 -2.08
CA GLY A 165 45.72 23.11 -1.43
C GLY A 165 45.70 23.83 -0.08
N TYR A 166 44.61 24.48 0.33
CA TYR A 166 44.51 25.10 1.66
C TYR A 166 44.20 24.10 2.77
N ILE A 167 43.36 23.10 2.49
CA ILE A 167 43.12 21.95 3.37
C ILE A 167 43.97 20.79 2.87
N THR A 168 44.99 20.42 3.65
CA THR A 168 45.98 19.41 3.27
C THR A 168 45.91 18.13 4.10
N ALA A 169 45.18 18.16 5.21
CA ALA A 169 45.00 17.05 6.13
C ALA A 169 43.57 17.00 6.63
N ASP A 170 43.17 15.81 7.04
CA ASP A 170 41.89 15.56 7.68
C ASP A 170 42.02 16.00 9.14
N ASP A 171 41.25 17.03 9.52
CA ASP A 171 41.36 17.69 10.82
C ASP A 171 40.14 18.61 11.03
N ILE A 172 40.09 19.21 12.20
CA ILE A 172 39.14 20.28 12.50
C ILE A 172 39.64 21.58 11.88
N TYR A 173 38.73 22.33 11.26
CA TYR A 173 38.95 23.66 10.73
C TYR A 173 37.90 24.63 11.27
N THR A 174 38.33 25.85 11.54
CA THR A 174 37.46 26.96 11.94
C THR A 174 37.45 27.99 10.81
N TRP A 175 36.30 28.58 10.50
CA TRP A 175 36.22 29.66 9.52
C TRP A 175 35.32 30.79 9.99
N ARG A 176 35.50 31.95 9.38
CA ARG A 176 34.63 33.13 9.52
C ARG A 176 34.70 33.98 8.27
N VAL A 177 33.74 34.86 8.07
CA VAL A 177 33.72 35.78 6.93
C VAL A 177 33.67 37.23 7.40
N ARG A 178 34.32 38.11 6.64
CA ARG A 178 34.23 39.56 6.80
C ARG A 178 33.38 40.15 5.69
N ALA A 179 32.40 40.98 6.01
CA ALA A 179 31.76 41.88 5.05
C ALA A 179 32.52 43.21 5.00
N GLU A 180 32.76 43.75 3.80
CA GLU A 180 33.49 44.99 3.58
C GLU A 180 32.82 45.82 2.47
N ASP A 181 32.61 47.12 2.73
CA ASP A 181 32.02 48.11 1.82
C ASP A 181 33.08 49.09 1.24
N ARG A 182 34.37 48.69 1.33
CA ARG A 182 35.59 49.46 1.01
C ARG A 182 35.95 50.58 2.00
N GLN A 183 35.16 50.83 3.04
CA GLN A 183 35.38 51.88 4.03
C GLN A 183 35.46 51.33 5.46
N SER A 184 34.59 50.38 5.81
CA SER A 184 34.54 49.66 7.08
C SER A 184 34.39 48.15 6.85
N HIS A 185 34.45 47.38 7.93
CA HIS A 185 34.26 45.95 7.84
C HIS A 185 33.77 45.32 9.15
N THR A 186 32.94 44.30 9.02
CA THR A 186 32.47 43.53 10.17
C THR A 186 32.71 42.05 9.97
N TRP A 187 33.08 41.39 11.07
CA TRP A 187 33.32 39.97 11.09
C TRP A 187 32.12 39.21 11.61
N SER A 188 31.91 38.03 11.06
CA SER A 188 30.99 37.06 11.61
C SER A 188 31.53 36.42 12.89
N GLU A 189 30.66 35.69 13.57
CA GLU A 189 31.04 34.62 14.49
C GLU A 189 31.85 33.54 13.78
N TYR A 190 32.47 32.65 14.56
CA TYR A 190 33.20 31.50 14.04
C TYR A 190 32.26 30.31 13.78
N CYS A 191 32.55 29.54 12.74
CA CYS A 191 32.02 28.19 12.54
C CYS A 191 33.15 27.18 12.51
N GLU A 192 32.84 25.94 12.85
CA GLU A 192 33.76 24.83 12.76
C GLU A 192 33.21 23.75 11.84
N PHE A 193 34.13 23.03 11.19
CA PHE A 193 33.87 21.77 10.52
C PHE A 193 35.05 20.83 10.66
N GLU A 194 34.81 19.55 10.49
CA GLU A 194 35.84 18.52 10.41
C GLU A 194 35.90 17.99 8.98
N VAL A 195 37.10 17.94 8.44
CA VAL A 195 37.35 17.28 7.16
C VAL A 195 37.73 15.85 7.43
N ASP A 196 36.97 14.94 6.83
CA ASP A 196 37.19 13.51 6.92
C ASP A 196 37.05 12.91 5.52
N THR A 197 38.18 12.60 4.88
CA THR A 197 38.24 11.99 3.55
C THR A 197 38.46 10.49 3.61
N ALA A 198 38.60 9.94 4.83
CA ALA A 198 38.79 8.52 5.03
C ALA A 198 37.48 7.79 4.73
N ARG A 199 37.56 6.75 3.90
CA ARG A 199 36.37 5.92 3.59
C ARG A 199 36.26 4.81 4.62
N PRO A 200 35.04 4.51 5.10
CA PRO A 200 34.78 3.31 5.90
C PRO A 200 35.28 2.04 5.22
N ASN A 201 35.66 1.06 6.02
CA ASN A 201 35.96 -0.29 5.54
C ASN A 201 34.69 -0.95 4.98
N THR A 202 34.88 -1.96 4.13
CA THR A 202 33.78 -2.79 3.63
C THR A 202 33.03 -3.41 4.82
N PRO A 203 31.69 -3.32 4.88
CA PRO A 203 30.94 -3.95 5.94
C PRO A 203 31.07 -5.48 5.92
N LEU A 204 30.96 -6.06 7.11
CA LEU A 204 30.68 -7.46 7.35
C LEU A 204 29.16 -7.60 7.52
N VAL A 205 28.62 -8.68 6.95
CA VAL A 205 27.19 -8.99 7.01
C VAL A 205 27.03 -10.41 7.52
N SER A 206 26.12 -10.61 8.48
CA SER A 206 25.77 -11.94 8.99
C SER A 206 24.29 -12.04 9.32
N SER A 207 23.71 -13.22 9.16
CA SER A 207 22.35 -13.54 9.63
C SER A 207 22.30 -14.97 10.18
N ALA A 208 21.63 -15.14 11.32
CA ALA A 208 21.30 -16.46 11.86
C ALA A 208 20.00 -17.01 11.25
N ASP A 209 19.08 -16.13 10.84
CA ASP A 209 17.81 -16.49 10.22
C ASP A 209 18.01 -16.92 8.75
N TYR A 210 18.99 -16.31 8.08
CA TYR A 210 19.35 -16.55 6.68
C TYR A 210 20.87 -16.71 6.52
N PRO A 211 21.48 -17.82 7.00
CA PRO A 211 22.89 -18.08 6.81
C PRO A 211 23.24 -18.27 5.32
N THR A 212 24.53 -18.28 4.99
CA THR A 212 25.02 -18.37 3.60
C THR A 212 24.92 -19.77 3.00
N GLU A 213 24.66 -20.79 3.81
CA GLU A 213 24.65 -22.20 3.41
C GLU A 213 23.25 -22.79 3.58
N GLY A 214 22.71 -23.39 2.51
CA GLY A 214 21.40 -24.05 2.51
C GLY A 214 20.21 -23.09 2.47
N ALA A 215 19.02 -23.64 2.21
CA ALA A 215 17.77 -22.91 2.21
C ALA A 215 17.22 -22.73 3.63
N HIS A 216 16.97 -21.48 4.02
CA HIS A 216 16.45 -21.12 5.35
C HIS A 216 15.24 -20.19 5.26
N GLY A 217 14.57 -19.98 6.40
CA GLY A 217 13.43 -19.07 6.52
C GLY A 217 12.27 -19.47 5.61
N SER A 218 11.65 -18.48 4.97
CA SER A 218 10.50 -18.63 4.07
C SER A 218 10.36 -17.35 3.24
N VAL A 219 9.84 -17.46 2.02
CA VAL A 219 9.49 -16.27 1.22
C VAL A 219 8.53 -15.39 2.02
N GLY A 220 8.76 -14.09 2.08
CA GLY A 220 7.94 -13.13 2.81
C GLY A 220 8.19 -13.11 4.32
N ARG A 221 9.07 -13.95 4.87
CA ARG A 221 9.39 -13.96 6.31
C ARG A 221 10.57 -13.04 6.60
N THR A 222 10.37 -12.05 7.45
CA THR A 222 11.45 -11.16 7.90
C THR A 222 12.52 -11.95 8.66
N GLY A 223 13.79 -11.66 8.40
CA GLY A 223 14.97 -12.15 9.13
C GLY A 223 15.86 -11.01 9.60
N ASN A 224 16.65 -11.24 10.64
CA ASN A 224 17.60 -10.27 11.17
C ASN A 224 18.95 -10.39 10.48
N PHE A 225 19.46 -9.28 9.96
CA PHE A 225 20.79 -9.15 9.37
C PHE A 225 21.60 -8.14 10.15
N THR A 226 22.78 -8.54 10.59
CA THR A 226 23.70 -7.67 11.32
C THR A 226 24.75 -7.12 10.38
N PHE A 227 24.93 -5.80 10.39
CA PHE A 227 25.95 -5.08 9.65
C PHE A 227 26.96 -4.48 10.63
N GLN A 228 28.24 -4.63 10.32
CA GLN A 228 29.32 -4.10 11.15
C GLN A 228 30.54 -3.79 10.26
N VAL A 229 31.30 -2.74 10.55
CA VAL A 229 32.61 -2.51 9.92
C VAL A 229 33.72 -3.09 10.78
N ASN A 230 34.76 -3.62 10.14
CA ASN A 230 35.97 -4.03 10.85
C ASN A 230 36.97 -2.87 10.89
N GLY A 231 36.99 -2.14 12.01
CA GLY A 231 37.94 -1.06 12.26
C GLY A 231 37.35 0.34 12.10
N ASN A 232 38.08 1.31 12.63
CA ASN A 232 37.65 2.69 12.79
C ASN A 232 38.41 3.58 11.80
N THR A 233 37.68 4.42 11.06
CA THR A 233 38.26 5.32 10.05
C THR A 233 38.21 6.77 10.46
N GLY A 234 37.40 7.10 11.46
CA GLY A 234 37.28 8.44 11.99
C GLY A 234 38.57 8.95 12.63
N ARG A 235 38.64 10.27 12.77
CA ARG A 235 39.74 10.98 13.42
C ARG A 235 40.12 10.33 14.75
N ASP A 236 41.42 10.25 15.00
CA ASP A 236 42.03 9.61 16.18
C ASP A 236 41.67 8.12 16.35
N GLY A 237 41.23 7.45 15.27
CA GLY A 237 40.83 6.04 15.29
C GLY A 237 39.46 5.81 15.96
N THR A 238 38.56 6.77 15.88
CA THR A 238 37.20 6.69 16.45
C THR A 238 36.19 6.09 15.47
N MET A 239 35.13 5.47 15.99
CA MET A 239 34.03 4.99 15.14
C MET A 239 33.24 6.20 14.62
N ASP A 240 33.06 6.23 13.30
CA ASP A 240 32.50 7.34 12.55
C ASP A 240 31.42 6.91 11.57
N VAL A 241 31.20 5.59 11.38
CA VAL A 241 30.06 5.05 10.64
C VAL A 241 28.76 5.42 11.36
N VAL A 242 27.87 6.12 10.68
CA VAL A 242 26.59 6.57 11.24
C VAL A 242 25.39 5.84 10.64
N HIS A 243 25.52 5.27 9.44
CA HIS A 243 24.50 4.39 8.86
C HIS A 243 25.08 3.44 7.82
N TYR A 244 24.29 2.43 7.47
CA TYR A 244 24.51 1.57 6.32
C TYR A 244 23.45 1.80 5.26
N SER A 245 23.85 1.81 4.00
CA SER A 245 22.94 1.75 2.87
C SER A 245 22.90 0.33 2.32
N TRP A 246 21.71 -0.22 2.10
CA TRP A 246 21.55 -1.61 1.67
C TRP A 246 20.44 -1.80 0.63
N SER A 247 20.56 -2.83 -0.20
CA SER A 247 19.52 -3.23 -1.16
C SER A 247 19.45 -4.75 -1.29
N LEU A 248 18.26 -5.29 -1.54
CA LEU A 248 18.04 -6.73 -1.63
C LEU A 248 17.59 -7.09 -3.05
N ASN A 249 18.45 -7.84 -3.76
CA ASN A 249 18.23 -8.31 -5.14
C ASN A 249 18.09 -7.24 -6.22
N ASP A 250 18.07 -5.97 -5.85
CA ASP A 250 17.87 -4.82 -6.73
C ASP A 250 18.84 -3.67 -6.38
N ASP A 251 18.58 -2.50 -6.96
CA ASP A 251 19.30 -1.26 -6.70
C ASP A 251 18.51 -0.30 -5.77
N GLY A 252 17.45 -0.80 -5.10
CA GLY A 252 16.63 -0.04 -4.17
C GLY A 252 17.35 0.19 -2.86
N ALA A 253 17.91 1.39 -2.67
CA ALA A 253 18.70 1.72 -1.49
C ALA A 253 17.81 2.07 -0.28
N HIS A 254 17.95 1.28 0.79
CA HIS A 254 17.43 1.55 2.13
C HIS A 254 18.56 1.99 3.04
N ASN A 255 18.25 2.75 4.10
CA ASN A 255 19.25 3.19 5.08
C ASN A 255 18.91 2.66 6.48
N ALA A 256 19.94 2.21 7.21
CA ALA A 256 19.84 1.78 8.60
C ALA A 256 20.87 2.53 9.44
N ALA A 257 20.40 3.36 10.38
CA ALA A 257 21.26 4.09 11.29
C ALA A 257 21.96 3.15 12.28
N VAL A 258 23.22 3.42 12.57
CA VAL A 258 23.98 2.71 13.61
C VAL A 258 23.42 3.09 14.98
N ALA A 259 23.18 2.08 15.82
CA ALA A 259 22.63 2.27 17.16
C ALA A 259 23.66 2.00 18.28
N SER A 260 24.81 1.41 17.96
CA SER A 260 25.83 1.04 18.93
C SER A 260 27.16 1.77 18.70
N GLU A 261 27.93 1.94 19.77
CA GLU A 261 29.23 2.63 19.74
C GLU A 261 30.28 1.94 18.86
N ASP A 262 30.11 0.63 18.61
CA ASP A 262 31.00 -0.21 17.81
C ASP A 262 30.63 -0.25 16.32
N GLY A 263 29.69 0.58 15.86
CA GLY A 263 29.32 0.64 14.44
C GLY A 263 28.35 -0.46 14.01
N THR A 264 27.81 -1.25 14.95
CA THR A 264 26.91 -2.37 14.64
C THR A 264 25.46 -1.91 14.49
N VAL A 265 24.74 -2.52 13.55
CA VAL A 265 23.27 -2.43 13.47
C VAL A 265 22.68 -3.78 13.08
N THR A 266 21.52 -4.11 13.64
CA THR A 266 20.71 -5.24 13.19
C THR A 266 19.49 -4.71 12.46
N VAL A 267 19.31 -5.16 11.22
CA VAL A 267 18.25 -4.72 10.32
C VAL A 267 17.31 -5.89 10.05
N PRO A 268 15.99 -5.74 10.32
CA PRO A 268 15.00 -6.71 9.85
C PRO A 268 14.85 -6.56 8.33
N ILE A 269 15.00 -7.65 7.58
CA ILE A 269 14.89 -7.67 6.11
C ILE A 269 13.98 -8.81 5.69
N THR A 270 13.03 -8.53 4.79
CA THR A 270 12.05 -9.50 4.27
C THR A 270 12.40 -9.94 2.84
N PRO A 271 12.89 -11.16 2.61
CA PRO A 271 13.10 -11.67 1.26
C PRO A 271 11.78 -12.05 0.58
N THR A 272 11.55 -11.56 -0.63
CA THR A 272 10.26 -11.73 -1.36
C THR A 272 10.32 -12.77 -2.48
N ARG A 273 11.43 -13.51 -2.61
CA ARG A 273 11.56 -14.56 -3.62
C ARG A 273 12.30 -15.80 -3.09
N PRO A 274 11.93 -17.02 -3.54
CA PRO A 274 12.62 -18.24 -3.16
C PRO A 274 13.99 -18.37 -3.84
N GLY A 275 14.81 -19.28 -3.33
CA GLY A 275 16.14 -19.56 -3.87
C GLY A 275 17.16 -18.48 -3.52
N ILE A 276 18.15 -18.27 -4.40
CA ILE A 276 19.29 -17.40 -4.11
C ILE A 276 18.88 -15.92 -4.10
N ASN A 277 19.13 -15.29 -2.96
CA ASN A 277 18.99 -13.87 -2.71
C ASN A 277 20.37 -13.23 -2.50
N THR A 278 20.52 -11.97 -2.90
CA THR A 278 21.78 -11.22 -2.73
C THR A 278 21.49 -9.87 -2.08
N LEU A 279 22.06 -9.67 -0.89
CA LEU A 279 22.01 -8.43 -0.13
C LEU A 279 23.31 -7.65 -0.35
N TYR A 280 23.17 -6.40 -0.75
CA TYR A 280 24.27 -5.46 -0.96
C TYR A 280 24.29 -4.45 0.18
N VAL A 281 25.47 -4.17 0.76
CA VAL A 281 25.59 -3.23 1.89
C VAL A 281 26.81 -2.32 1.73
N HIS A 282 26.63 -1.02 1.91
CA HIS A 282 27.68 -0.01 2.05
C HIS A 282 27.66 0.58 3.46
N ALA A 283 28.84 0.82 4.03
CA ALA A 283 28.96 1.64 5.23
C ALA A 283 29.09 3.11 4.85
N VAL A 284 28.47 4.00 5.63
CA VAL A 284 28.50 5.45 5.42
C VAL A 284 28.87 6.16 6.72
N ASP A 285 29.93 6.96 6.68
CA ASP A 285 30.37 7.75 7.84
C ASP A 285 29.59 9.06 8.02
N ARG A 286 29.89 9.74 9.13
CA ARG A 286 29.36 11.05 9.50
C ARG A 286 29.65 12.15 8.48
N ALA A 287 30.73 12.04 7.70
CA ALA A 287 31.10 12.99 6.66
C ALA A 287 30.43 12.68 5.32
N GLY A 288 29.79 11.51 5.18
CA GLY A 288 29.11 11.04 3.99
C GLY A 288 30.00 10.19 3.07
N ASN A 289 31.19 9.75 3.48
CA ASN A 289 31.96 8.82 2.66
C ASN A 289 31.31 7.43 2.68
N HIS A 290 31.22 6.83 1.49
CA HIS A 290 30.83 5.43 1.34
C HIS A 290 32.05 4.52 1.30
N SER A 291 31.90 3.32 1.87
CA SER A 291 32.87 2.23 1.69
C SER A 291 33.15 2.00 0.20
N LEU A 292 34.44 1.82 -0.14
CA LEU A 292 34.89 1.71 -1.53
C LEU A 292 34.25 0.51 -2.24
N THR A 293 34.10 -0.60 -1.52
CA THR A 293 33.38 -1.78 -1.97
C THR A 293 32.16 -2.02 -1.09
N ARG A 294 31.13 -2.61 -1.68
CA ARG A 294 29.97 -3.12 -0.95
C ARG A 294 30.21 -4.54 -0.48
N ALA A 295 29.66 -4.89 0.68
CA ALA A 295 29.46 -6.29 1.03
C ALA A 295 28.46 -6.91 0.06
N VAL A 296 28.71 -8.16 -0.32
CA VAL A 296 27.80 -8.98 -1.11
C VAL A 296 27.50 -10.22 -0.29
N TYR A 297 26.32 -10.25 0.33
CA TYR A 297 25.87 -11.37 1.15
C TYR A 297 24.86 -12.20 0.36
N ARG A 298 25.24 -13.44 0.02
CA ARG A 298 24.38 -14.38 -0.71
C ARG A 298 23.83 -15.42 0.24
N PHE A 299 22.53 -15.65 0.19
CA PHE A 299 21.83 -16.62 1.01
C PHE A 299 20.67 -17.25 0.22
N GLU A 300 20.23 -18.43 0.63
CA GLU A 300 19.12 -19.14 -0.03
C GLU A 300 17.86 -19.12 0.84
N VAL A 301 16.72 -18.78 0.23
CA VAL A 301 15.42 -18.67 0.88
C VAL A 301 14.58 -19.89 0.51
N ALA A 302 14.02 -20.56 1.51
CA ALA A 302 13.15 -21.71 1.31
C ALA A 302 11.81 -21.32 0.64
N ALA A 303 11.09 -22.32 0.13
CA ALA A 303 9.75 -22.13 -0.40
C ALA A 303 8.79 -21.56 0.66
N PRO A 304 7.69 -20.89 0.25
CA PRO A 304 6.70 -20.36 1.18
C PRO A 304 6.17 -21.43 2.15
N THR A 305 6.05 -21.06 3.41
CA THR A 305 5.52 -21.93 4.48
C THR A 305 4.01 -21.73 4.65
N PRO A 306 3.26 -22.76 5.10
CA PRO A 306 1.84 -22.63 5.41
C PRO A 306 1.60 -21.70 6.61
N ALA A 307 0.34 -21.52 7.00
CA ALA A 307 -0.06 -20.70 8.16
C ALA A 307 0.69 -21.14 9.43
N SER A 308 1.20 -20.16 10.18
CA SER A 308 1.84 -20.39 11.48
C SER A 308 0.82 -20.70 12.58
N ALA A 309 -0.43 -20.24 12.41
CA ALA A 309 -1.58 -20.61 13.21
C ALA A 309 -2.86 -20.66 12.35
N GLU A 310 -3.73 -21.63 12.62
CA GLU A 310 -5.01 -21.81 11.92
C GLU A 310 -6.08 -22.32 12.88
N TRP A 311 -7.20 -21.59 12.97
CA TRP A 311 -8.39 -22.03 13.70
C TRP A 311 -9.54 -22.17 12.73
N LYS A 312 -9.91 -23.43 12.45
CA LYS A 312 -11.08 -23.74 11.63
C LYS A 312 -12.39 -23.37 12.29
N LEU A 313 -12.44 -23.37 13.63
CA LEU A 313 -13.65 -23.06 14.42
C LEU A 313 -14.81 -24.04 14.19
N ASP A 314 -14.49 -25.26 13.74
CA ASP A 314 -15.43 -26.31 13.36
C ASP A 314 -16.01 -27.09 14.56
N GLU A 315 -15.59 -26.79 15.79
CA GLU A 315 -16.08 -27.45 16.99
C GLU A 315 -17.61 -27.35 17.11
N SER A 316 -18.27 -28.42 17.57
CA SER A 316 -19.73 -28.41 17.74
C SER A 316 -20.19 -27.75 19.05
N SER A 317 -19.30 -27.63 20.02
CA SER A 317 -19.57 -27.12 21.37
C SER A 317 -18.28 -26.89 22.17
N GLY A 318 -18.41 -26.29 23.35
CA GLY A 318 -17.30 -26.01 24.26
C GLY A 318 -16.75 -24.59 24.11
N ASP A 319 -15.71 -24.31 24.90
CA ASP A 319 -15.14 -22.96 25.04
C ASP A 319 -13.70 -22.87 24.50
N SER A 320 -13.29 -23.80 23.64
CA SER A 320 -11.96 -23.77 23.04
C SER A 320 -11.99 -24.22 21.59
N ALA A 321 -11.22 -23.54 20.74
CA ALA A 321 -10.95 -23.97 19.36
C ALA A 321 -9.48 -24.32 19.20
N ALA A 322 -9.21 -25.46 18.56
CA ALA A 322 -7.85 -25.94 18.35
C ALA A 322 -7.11 -25.11 17.29
N ASP A 323 -5.83 -24.82 17.55
CA ASP A 323 -4.91 -24.35 16.52
C ASP A 323 -4.43 -25.56 15.72
N THR A 324 -5.00 -25.72 14.53
CA THR A 324 -4.65 -26.76 13.56
C THR A 324 -3.43 -26.42 12.70
N GLY A 325 -2.86 -25.23 12.90
CA GLY A 325 -1.60 -24.82 12.29
C GLY A 325 -0.37 -25.37 13.02
N GLN A 326 0.77 -24.70 12.86
CA GLN A 326 2.06 -25.13 13.41
C GLN A 326 2.26 -24.71 14.88
N GLY A 327 1.34 -23.93 15.44
CA GLY A 327 1.54 -23.19 16.69
C GLY A 327 1.09 -23.86 17.98
N ASN A 328 0.10 -24.75 17.91
CA ASN A 328 -0.61 -25.31 19.06
C ASN A 328 -1.06 -24.22 20.08
N ARG A 329 -1.61 -23.11 19.58
CA ARG A 329 -2.13 -21.99 20.39
C ARG A 329 -3.66 -21.99 20.39
N PRO A 330 -4.35 -22.83 21.18
CA PRO A 330 -5.81 -22.87 21.14
C PRO A 330 -6.42 -21.51 21.49
N LEU A 331 -7.52 -21.18 20.82
CA LEU A 331 -8.38 -20.06 21.20
C LEU A 331 -9.23 -20.48 22.39
N SER A 332 -9.42 -19.57 23.34
CA SER A 332 -10.35 -19.70 24.47
C SER A 332 -11.51 -18.75 24.29
N LEU A 333 -12.73 -19.27 24.20
CA LEU A 333 -13.96 -18.52 23.99
C LEU A 333 -14.46 -17.96 25.32
N SER A 334 -15.07 -16.78 25.29
CA SER A 334 -15.68 -16.15 26.47
C SER A 334 -16.78 -15.16 26.08
N GLY A 335 -17.47 -14.59 27.09
CA GLY A 335 -18.41 -13.49 26.88
C GLY A 335 -19.65 -13.84 26.04
N GLY A 336 -20.00 -15.13 25.96
CA GLY A 336 -21.13 -15.63 25.17
C GLY A 336 -20.78 -16.00 23.73
N ALA A 337 -19.49 -16.09 23.39
CA ALA A 337 -19.05 -16.74 22.16
C ALA A 337 -19.47 -18.22 22.16
N SER A 338 -19.90 -18.74 21.02
CA SER A 338 -20.35 -20.13 20.88
C SER A 338 -20.14 -20.61 19.46
N PHE A 339 -20.11 -21.93 19.26
CA PHE A 339 -20.04 -22.51 17.92
C PHE A 339 -21.42 -22.75 17.30
N GLY A 340 -21.48 -22.71 15.98
CA GLY A 340 -22.64 -23.16 15.20
C GLY A 340 -22.40 -23.04 13.69
N PRO A 341 -23.38 -23.41 12.85
CA PRO A 341 -23.22 -23.42 11.39
C PRO A 341 -22.63 -22.12 10.82
N ALA A 342 -21.61 -22.24 9.98
CA ALA A 342 -20.85 -21.11 9.44
C ALA A 342 -20.45 -21.29 7.96
N TYR A 343 -19.28 -20.77 7.55
CA TYR A 343 -18.86 -20.73 6.15
C TYR A 343 -18.51 -22.13 5.65
N ALA A 344 -17.64 -22.87 6.34
CA ALA A 344 -17.20 -24.20 5.93
C ALA A 344 -18.00 -25.33 6.59
N ALA A 345 -17.99 -25.41 7.93
CA ALA A 345 -18.88 -26.27 8.69
C ALA A 345 -19.46 -25.53 9.90
N ASN A 346 -18.78 -25.53 11.05
CA ASN A 346 -19.13 -24.63 12.15
C ASN A 346 -18.19 -23.42 12.14
N GLY A 347 -18.56 -22.41 12.92
CA GLY A 347 -17.75 -21.24 13.15
C GLY A 347 -18.17 -20.57 14.44
N MET A 348 -17.42 -19.54 14.83
CA MET A 348 -17.65 -18.84 16.07
C MET A 348 -18.68 -17.73 15.91
N ARG A 349 -19.78 -17.85 16.62
CA ARG A 349 -20.84 -16.83 16.74
C ARG A 349 -20.48 -15.83 17.84
N LEU A 350 -20.63 -14.56 17.50
CA LEU A 350 -20.29 -13.43 18.34
C LEU A 350 -21.51 -12.52 18.49
N ASN A 351 -21.82 -12.14 19.74
CA ASN A 351 -23.03 -11.39 20.09
C ASN A 351 -22.92 -9.87 19.85
N GLY A 352 -21.75 -9.35 19.47
CA GLY A 352 -21.52 -7.93 19.26
C GLY A 352 -21.51 -7.08 20.53
N THR A 353 -21.35 -7.69 21.72
CA THR A 353 -21.28 -6.96 23.00
C THR A 353 -20.15 -7.42 23.89
N THR A 354 -19.98 -8.72 24.12
CA THR A 354 -18.94 -9.25 25.03
C THR A 354 -18.25 -10.49 24.50
N ALA A 355 -18.82 -11.16 23.52
CA ALA A 355 -18.29 -12.40 22.97
C ALA A 355 -16.96 -12.15 22.28
N VAL A 356 -15.95 -12.95 22.63
CA VAL A 356 -14.61 -12.95 22.03
C VAL A 356 -13.99 -14.34 22.15
N ALA A 357 -12.94 -14.60 21.38
CA ALA A 357 -12.00 -15.66 21.66
C ALA A 357 -10.56 -15.14 21.66
N THR A 358 -9.71 -15.65 22.56
CA THR A 358 -8.33 -15.18 22.71
C THR A 358 -7.32 -16.30 22.77
N THR A 359 -6.10 -16.03 22.31
CA THR A 359 -4.94 -16.91 22.50
C THR A 359 -4.22 -16.59 23.80
N ALA A 360 -3.44 -17.53 24.34
CA ALA A 360 -2.62 -17.28 25.53
C ALA A 360 -1.32 -16.50 25.24
N THR A 361 -0.82 -16.59 24.00
CA THR A 361 0.42 -15.93 23.56
C THR A 361 0.25 -15.39 22.14
N PRO A 362 0.94 -14.31 21.76
CA PRO A 362 0.84 -13.75 20.43
C PRO A 362 1.32 -14.78 19.38
N PRO A 363 0.53 -15.03 18.31
CA PRO A 363 0.93 -15.92 17.23
C PRO A 363 1.98 -15.31 16.29
N VAL A 364 2.06 -13.97 16.21
CA VAL A 364 2.99 -13.24 15.32
C VAL A 364 3.62 -12.04 16.02
N ASP A 365 4.83 -11.67 15.58
CA ASP A 365 5.46 -10.39 15.90
C ASP A 365 4.97 -9.33 14.91
N THR A 366 4.08 -8.46 15.37
CA THR A 366 3.43 -7.44 14.53
C THR A 366 4.39 -6.37 14.00
N SER A 367 5.63 -6.29 14.51
CA SER A 367 6.64 -5.37 13.95
C SER A 367 7.36 -5.93 12.71
N ARG A 368 7.21 -7.23 12.44
CA ARG A 368 7.80 -7.95 11.30
C ARG A 368 6.76 -8.16 10.20
N ALA A 369 7.15 -8.77 9.09
CA ALA A 369 6.18 -9.16 8.06
C ALA A 369 5.19 -10.20 8.62
N PHE A 370 3.91 -9.96 8.39
CA PHE A 370 2.84 -10.88 8.81
C PHE A 370 1.64 -10.77 7.88
N THR A 371 0.79 -11.80 7.93
CA THR A 371 -0.52 -11.81 7.27
C THR A 371 -1.56 -12.34 8.24
N VAL A 372 -2.76 -11.74 8.24
CA VAL A 372 -3.92 -12.22 9.00
C VAL A 372 -5.12 -12.37 8.07
N SER A 373 -5.93 -13.42 8.26
CA SER A 373 -7.17 -13.60 7.52
C SER A 373 -8.29 -14.24 8.34
N ALA A 374 -9.52 -14.00 7.91
CA ALA A 374 -10.71 -14.68 8.41
C ALA A 374 -11.86 -14.59 7.40
N TRP A 375 -12.74 -15.58 7.40
CA TRP A 375 -14.10 -15.42 6.88
C TRP A 375 -14.97 -14.76 7.94
N ALA A 376 -15.67 -13.69 7.57
CA ALA A 376 -16.54 -12.95 8.48
C ALA A 376 -17.91 -12.70 7.85
N LYS A 377 -18.97 -12.86 8.66
CA LYS A 377 -20.35 -12.53 8.28
C LYS A 377 -20.90 -11.51 9.27
N LEU A 378 -20.94 -10.26 8.82
CA LEU A 378 -21.40 -9.11 9.60
C LEU A 378 -22.93 -9.02 9.60
N THR A 379 -23.54 -8.69 10.73
CA THR A 379 -25.03 -8.64 10.87
C THR A 379 -25.61 -7.24 11.03
N ARG A 380 -24.79 -6.24 11.32
CA ARG A 380 -25.20 -4.82 11.45
C ARG A 380 -24.00 -3.90 11.24
N THR A 381 -24.26 -2.61 11.00
CA THR A 381 -23.28 -1.60 10.56
C THR A 381 -23.30 -0.31 11.40
N ASP A 382 -23.92 -0.36 12.59
CA ASP A 382 -24.17 0.76 13.50
C ASP A 382 -23.04 1.03 14.52
N GLY A 383 -21.85 0.46 14.31
CA GLY A 383 -20.70 0.63 15.20
C GLY A 383 -19.39 0.13 14.58
N TYR A 384 -18.28 0.41 15.27
CA TYR A 384 -16.98 -0.17 14.94
C TYR A 384 -16.98 -1.65 15.33
N PHE A 385 -16.61 -2.54 14.40
CA PHE A 385 -16.69 -3.99 14.61
C PHE A 385 -15.43 -4.71 14.15
N THR A 386 -14.60 -5.17 15.08
CA THR A 386 -13.31 -5.80 14.80
C THR A 386 -13.41 -7.31 14.69
N VAL A 387 -13.01 -7.86 13.54
CA VAL A 387 -12.92 -9.30 13.29
C VAL A 387 -11.68 -9.88 13.97
N LEU A 388 -10.51 -9.29 13.72
CA LEU A 388 -9.23 -9.71 14.27
C LEU A 388 -8.41 -8.53 14.80
N SER A 389 -7.76 -8.74 15.93
CA SER A 389 -6.73 -7.85 16.48
C SER A 389 -5.71 -8.66 17.29
N GLN A 390 -4.57 -8.05 17.60
CA GLN A 390 -3.67 -8.50 18.66
C GLN A 390 -3.60 -7.41 19.72
N ASP A 391 -3.56 -7.73 21.01
CA ASP A 391 -3.61 -6.70 22.05
C ASP A 391 -2.20 -6.20 22.42
N GLY A 392 -2.08 -4.88 22.62
CA GLY A 392 -1.11 -4.32 23.58
C GLY A 392 -1.77 -4.03 24.92
N ASP A 393 -1.16 -3.14 25.70
CA ASP A 393 -1.62 -2.78 27.04
C ASP A 393 -2.78 -1.77 27.00
N ARG A 394 -2.74 -0.79 26.09
CA ARG A 394 -3.76 0.26 25.94
C ARG A 394 -4.57 0.08 24.67
N VAL A 395 -3.92 -0.25 23.57
CA VAL A 395 -4.55 -0.38 22.24
C VAL A 395 -4.02 -1.61 21.50
N SER A 396 -4.73 -2.03 20.46
CA SER A 396 -4.21 -3.02 19.51
C SER A 396 -3.30 -2.32 18.48
N PRO A 397 -2.22 -2.94 17.97
CA PRO A 397 -1.43 -2.35 16.91
C PRO A 397 -2.20 -2.38 15.59
N PHE A 398 -3.07 -3.38 15.40
CA PHE A 398 -3.91 -3.52 14.21
C PHE A 398 -5.37 -3.85 14.51
N TYR A 399 -6.24 -3.44 13.59
CA TYR A 399 -7.70 -3.68 13.62
C TYR A 399 -8.13 -4.11 12.22
N LEU A 400 -8.44 -5.40 12.01
CA LEU A 400 -9.15 -5.83 10.81
C LEU A 400 -10.65 -5.71 11.10
N GLN A 401 -11.26 -4.63 10.64
CA GLN A 401 -12.48 -4.08 11.25
C GLN A 401 -13.42 -3.46 10.21
N TYR A 402 -14.71 -3.43 10.50
CA TYR A 402 -15.67 -2.53 9.86
C TYR A 402 -15.73 -1.19 10.58
N ASP A 403 -15.67 -0.09 9.82
CA ASP A 403 -15.77 1.29 10.32
C ASP A 403 -17.05 1.97 9.80
N PRO A 404 -17.97 2.39 10.68
CA PRO A 404 -19.23 3.02 10.30
C PRO A 404 -19.09 4.45 9.77
N ALA A 405 -17.98 5.14 10.05
CA ALA A 405 -17.78 6.53 9.60
C ALA A 405 -17.49 6.60 8.10
N VAL A 406 -16.84 5.58 7.56
CA VAL A 406 -16.54 5.45 6.11
C VAL A 406 -17.39 4.38 5.42
N ASP A 407 -18.14 3.59 6.19
CA ASP A 407 -18.95 2.45 5.71
C ASP A 407 -18.09 1.44 4.92
N ARG A 408 -16.95 1.03 5.49
CA ARG A 408 -15.97 0.14 4.84
C ARG A 408 -15.37 -0.89 5.78
N TRP A 409 -14.97 -2.02 5.21
CA TRP A 409 -13.95 -2.87 5.81
C TRP A 409 -12.61 -2.15 5.76
N ARG A 410 -11.78 -2.30 6.79
CA ARG A 410 -10.45 -1.70 6.82
C ARG A 410 -9.46 -2.51 7.64
N ILE A 411 -8.18 -2.31 7.34
CA ILE A 411 -7.07 -2.60 8.24
C ILE A 411 -6.50 -1.27 8.73
N SER A 412 -6.33 -1.14 10.04
CA SER A 412 -5.78 0.05 10.68
C SER A 412 -4.51 -0.25 11.44
N ALA A 413 -3.59 0.71 11.47
CA ALA A 413 -2.43 0.70 12.34
C ALA A 413 -2.50 1.85 13.35
N THR A 414 -2.13 1.58 14.61
CA THR A 414 -1.88 2.61 15.63
C THR A 414 -0.39 2.96 15.70
N ASP A 415 -0.05 4.23 15.91
CA ASP A 415 1.35 4.70 15.91
C ASP A 415 2.14 4.29 17.16
N ARG A 416 1.46 4.00 18.27
CA ARG A 416 2.04 3.57 19.55
C ARG A 416 0.99 2.94 20.46
N ASP A 417 1.45 2.19 21.45
CA ASP A 417 0.62 1.69 22.55
C ASP A 417 0.36 2.80 23.59
N ALA A 418 -0.66 3.62 23.33
CA ALA A 418 -1.08 4.71 24.21
C ALA A 418 -2.58 4.98 24.06
N ASP A 419 -3.15 5.75 24.97
CA ASP A 419 -4.52 6.22 24.82
C ASP A 419 -4.65 7.21 23.66
N SER A 420 -5.73 7.07 22.90
CA SER A 420 -6.03 7.92 21.73
C SER A 420 -4.84 8.05 20.76
N PRO A 421 -4.31 6.92 20.23
CA PRO A 421 -3.21 6.94 19.28
C PRO A 421 -3.64 7.53 17.95
N SER A 422 -2.67 7.96 17.14
CA SER A 422 -2.95 8.28 15.74
C SER A 422 -3.17 6.99 14.96
N THR A 423 -4.07 7.02 13.99
CA THR A 423 -4.37 5.85 13.15
C THR A 423 -4.15 6.15 11.67
N VAL A 424 -3.61 5.15 10.97
CA VAL A 424 -3.52 5.11 9.50
C VAL A 424 -4.30 3.88 9.05
N SER A 425 -4.98 3.92 7.90
CA SER A 425 -5.83 2.82 7.47
C SER A 425 -5.90 2.66 5.96
N VAL A 426 -6.16 1.42 5.53
CA VAL A 426 -6.58 1.07 4.17
C VAL A 426 -8.04 0.64 4.23
N ASN A 427 -8.88 1.22 3.36
CA ASN A 427 -10.31 0.90 3.29
C ASN A 427 -10.62 0.01 2.08
N SER A 428 -11.66 -0.81 2.17
CA SER A 428 -12.24 -1.51 1.03
C SER A 428 -12.81 -0.52 0.02
N LEU A 429 -12.91 -0.91 -1.25
CA LEU A 429 -13.48 -0.05 -2.30
C LEU A 429 -15.01 0.07 -2.13
N ASN A 430 -15.66 -1.05 -1.81
CA ASN A 430 -17.10 -1.18 -1.64
C ASN A 430 -17.50 -1.36 -0.17
N PRO A 431 -18.72 -0.94 0.22
CA PRO A 431 -19.26 -1.21 1.56
C PRO A 431 -19.49 -2.72 1.76
N PRO A 432 -19.54 -3.19 3.02
CA PRO A 432 -19.85 -4.58 3.33
C PRO A 432 -21.29 -4.94 2.93
N GLU A 433 -21.47 -6.15 2.40
CA GLU A 433 -22.80 -6.73 2.21
C GLU A 433 -23.24 -7.43 3.50
N VAL A 434 -24.14 -6.80 4.26
CA VAL A 434 -24.63 -7.34 5.55
C VAL A 434 -25.32 -8.68 5.35
N GLY A 435 -24.96 -9.66 6.18
CA GLY A 435 -25.49 -11.02 6.12
C GLY A 435 -24.79 -11.90 5.09
N GLU A 436 -23.83 -11.38 4.33
CA GLU A 436 -23.01 -12.18 3.43
C GLU A 436 -21.67 -12.52 4.08
N TRP A 437 -21.11 -13.66 3.68
CA TRP A 437 -19.75 -14.03 4.05
C TRP A 437 -18.77 -13.16 3.25
N THR A 438 -17.69 -12.71 3.87
CA THR A 438 -16.61 -11.98 3.22
C THR A 438 -15.29 -12.55 3.72
N HIS A 439 -14.37 -12.89 2.82
CA HIS A 439 -13.00 -13.21 3.20
C HIS A 439 -12.22 -11.90 3.35
N LEU A 440 -11.70 -11.66 4.55
CA LEU A 440 -10.88 -10.48 4.85
C LEU A 440 -9.46 -10.95 5.11
N LEU A 441 -8.50 -10.32 4.44
CA LEU A 441 -7.09 -10.60 4.62
C LEU A 441 -6.28 -9.31 4.58
N ALA A 442 -5.28 -9.19 5.45
CA ALA A 442 -4.34 -8.08 5.41
C ALA A 442 -2.90 -8.57 5.50
N THR A 443 -2.04 -8.04 4.63
CA THR A 443 -0.59 -8.28 4.63
C THR A 443 0.17 -7.05 5.10
N TYR A 444 1.36 -7.25 5.66
CA TYR A 444 2.28 -6.17 6.00
C TYR A 444 3.73 -6.57 5.73
N GLU A 445 4.51 -5.65 5.16
CA GLU A 445 5.95 -5.78 4.95
C GLU A 445 6.69 -4.57 5.57
N PRO A 446 7.60 -4.80 6.56
CA PRO A 446 8.19 -3.71 7.36
C PRO A 446 9.25 -2.86 6.64
N ASN A 447 9.94 -3.38 5.62
CA ASN A 447 11.01 -2.65 4.95
C ASN A 447 10.46 -1.53 4.05
N SER A 448 9.41 -1.85 3.29
CA SER A 448 8.62 -0.94 2.45
C SER A 448 7.52 -0.21 3.24
N ARG A 449 7.21 -0.69 4.45
CA ARG A 449 6.10 -0.25 5.30
C ARG A 449 4.74 -0.45 4.65
N ASN A 450 4.65 -1.34 3.68
CA ASN A 450 3.45 -1.49 2.89
C ASN A 450 2.47 -2.43 3.59
N ALA A 451 1.25 -1.97 3.86
CA ALA A 451 0.15 -2.82 4.28
C ALA A 451 -0.94 -2.83 3.22
N THR A 452 -1.44 -4.02 2.86
CA THR A 452 -2.44 -4.21 1.81
C THR A 452 -3.67 -4.90 2.39
N LEU A 453 -4.87 -4.40 2.06
CA LEU A 453 -6.14 -5.06 2.38
C LEU A 453 -6.63 -5.84 1.16
N TYR A 454 -7.04 -7.08 1.40
CA TYR A 454 -7.71 -7.93 0.42
C TYR A 454 -9.13 -8.25 0.91
N VAL A 455 -10.09 -8.22 0.00
CA VAL A 455 -11.48 -8.59 0.24
C VAL A 455 -11.88 -9.60 -0.83
N ASP A 456 -12.32 -10.78 -0.39
CA ASP A 456 -12.65 -11.91 -1.27
C ASP A 456 -11.51 -12.28 -2.23
N GLY A 457 -10.26 -12.12 -1.78
CA GLY A 457 -9.04 -12.42 -2.54
C GLY A 457 -8.51 -11.26 -3.37
N GLU A 458 -9.31 -10.20 -3.56
CA GLU A 458 -8.96 -9.06 -4.40
C GLU A 458 -8.30 -7.92 -3.62
N PRO A 459 -7.18 -7.36 -4.09
CA PRO A 459 -6.53 -6.22 -3.45
C PRO A 459 -7.42 -4.97 -3.52
N GLN A 460 -7.71 -4.37 -2.37
CA GLN A 460 -8.56 -3.18 -2.25
C GLN A 460 -7.78 -1.87 -2.17
N GLY A 461 -6.53 -1.94 -1.69
CA GLY A 461 -5.67 -0.78 -1.53
C GLY A 461 -4.42 -1.09 -0.74
N SER A 462 -3.45 -0.17 -0.78
CA SER A 462 -2.17 -0.30 -0.08
C SER A 462 -1.70 1.05 0.44
N VAL A 463 -1.23 1.10 1.68
CA VAL A 463 -0.74 2.33 2.32
C VAL A 463 0.53 2.05 3.12
N ALA A 464 1.45 3.02 3.10
CA ALA A 464 2.61 3.02 3.97
C ALA A 464 2.19 3.26 5.43
N MET A 465 2.37 2.26 6.29
CA MET A 465 2.13 2.33 7.73
C MET A 465 3.12 1.43 8.50
N SER A 466 3.19 1.60 9.81
CA SER A 466 4.08 0.80 10.65
C SER A 466 3.32 0.28 11.85
N PHE A 467 3.64 -0.95 12.22
CA PHE A 467 3.12 -1.61 13.40
C PHE A 467 4.25 -1.73 14.43
N TRP A 468 3.90 -1.61 15.70
CA TRP A 468 4.78 -1.90 16.82
C TRP A 468 4.55 -3.34 17.30
N GLN A 469 5.52 -3.91 18.01
CA GLN A 469 5.44 -5.29 18.51
C GLN A 469 4.43 -5.36 19.67
N ALA A 470 3.28 -6.00 19.45
CA ALA A 470 2.31 -6.29 20.50
C ALA A 470 2.62 -7.61 21.20
N GLY A 471 2.76 -7.56 22.53
CA GLY A 471 3.04 -8.73 23.36
C GLY A 471 1.81 -9.50 23.86
N GLY A 472 0.59 -8.97 23.63
CA GLY A 472 -0.65 -9.56 24.13
C GLY A 472 -1.29 -10.59 23.20
N SER A 473 -2.45 -11.08 23.62
CA SER A 473 -3.21 -12.12 22.91
C SER A 473 -3.66 -11.66 21.52
N LEU A 474 -3.69 -12.58 20.56
CA LEU A 474 -4.62 -12.49 19.44
C LEU A 474 -6.06 -12.54 19.98
N VAL A 475 -6.93 -11.70 19.44
CA VAL A 475 -8.35 -11.60 19.78
C VAL A 475 -9.19 -11.71 18.51
N VAL A 476 -10.11 -12.66 18.51
CA VAL A 476 -11.15 -12.79 17.49
C VAL A 476 -12.44 -12.17 18.05
N GLY A 477 -13.00 -11.21 17.31
CA GLY A 477 -14.31 -10.62 17.59
C GLY A 477 -14.32 -9.32 18.40
N ALA A 478 -13.17 -8.69 18.63
CA ALA A 478 -13.05 -7.38 19.30
C ALA A 478 -11.62 -6.82 19.20
N ALA A 479 -11.38 -5.64 19.76
CA ALA A 479 -10.05 -5.03 19.91
C ALA A 479 -9.83 -4.37 21.27
N ARG A 480 -8.60 -3.94 21.55
CA ARG A 480 -8.28 -3.10 22.72
C ARG A 480 -8.34 -1.62 22.33
N TRP A 481 -9.00 -0.79 23.13
CA TRP A 481 -9.00 0.67 22.96
C TRP A 481 -9.00 1.37 24.31
N ASN A 482 -8.05 2.28 24.53
CA ASN A 482 -7.87 3.02 25.78
C ASN A 482 -7.88 2.12 27.04
N GLY A 483 -7.33 0.92 26.92
CA GLY A 483 -7.27 -0.09 27.98
C GLY A 483 -8.50 -0.95 28.16
N ASP A 484 -9.59 -0.67 27.46
CA ASP A 484 -10.82 -1.45 27.54
C ASP A 484 -10.98 -2.36 26.31
N ARG A 485 -11.78 -3.41 26.46
CA ARG A 485 -12.24 -4.21 25.32
C ARG A 485 -13.34 -3.44 24.60
N ALA A 486 -13.18 -3.27 23.29
CA ALA A 486 -14.08 -2.47 22.46
C ALA A 486 -14.35 -3.15 21.10
N ASP A 487 -15.22 -2.55 20.31
CA ASP A 487 -15.50 -2.89 18.91
C ASP A 487 -15.95 -4.34 18.69
N HIS A 488 -16.81 -4.83 19.59
CA HIS A 488 -17.28 -6.21 19.57
C HIS A 488 -18.05 -6.54 18.29
N PHE A 489 -17.58 -7.58 17.59
CA PHE A 489 -18.12 -7.98 16.29
C PHE A 489 -19.51 -8.65 16.42
N PRO A 490 -20.55 -8.14 15.74
CA PRO A 490 -21.87 -8.75 15.70
C PRO A 490 -21.97 -9.66 14.47
N GLY A 491 -21.78 -10.96 14.67
CA GLY A 491 -21.82 -11.88 13.54
C GLY A 491 -21.19 -13.24 13.78
N THR A 492 -20.72 -13.85 12.70
CA THR A 492 -20.02 -15.14 12.75
C THR A 492 -18.65 -14.99 12.08
N VAL A 493 -17.64 -15.61 12.67
CA VAL A 493 -16.28 -15.69 12.13
C VAL A 493 -15.93 -17.17 11.94
N ASP A 494 -15.25 -17.48 10.86
CA ASP A 494 -14.86 -18.83 10.47
C ASP A 494 -13.44 -18.80 9.86
N HIS A 495 -12.73 -19.93 9.93
CA HIS A 495 -11.44 -20.17 9.28
C HIS A 495 -10.43 -19.02 9.42
N VAL A 496 -9.98 -18.79 10.66
CA VAL A 496 -8.98 -17.76 10.98
C VAL A 496 -7.59 -18.29 10.73
N GLN A 497 -6.79 -17.58 9.92
CA GLN A 497 -5.41 -17.98 9.61
C GLN A 497 -4.44 -16.82 9.81
N LEU A 498 -3.23 -17.16 10.27
CA LEU A 498 -2.15 -16.22 10.45
C LEU A 498 -0.85 -16.79 9.88
N TRP A 499 -0.07 -15.92 9.28
CA TRP A 499 1.27 -16.20 8.79
C TRP A 499 2.25 -15.24 9.42
N ASP A 500 3.39 -15.75 9.85
CA ASP A 500 4.57 -14.98 10.28
C ASP A 500 5.41 -14.51 9.08
N ARG A 501 4.73 -14.23 7.97
CA ARG A 501 5.27 -13.77 6.70
C ARG A 501 4.23 -12.98 5.93
N GLU A 502 4.70 -12.14 5.02
CA GLU A 502 3.88 -11.56 3.96
C GLU A 502 3.46 -12.66 2.96
N LEU A 503 2.18 -12.68 2.62
CA LEU A 503 1.69 -13.43 1.47
C LEU A 503 1.77 -12.57 0.19
N SER A 504 2.14 -13.20 -0.92
CA SER A 504 1.97 -12.60 -2.24
C SER A 504 0.48 -12.44 -2.59
N ALA A 505 0.17 -11.59 -3.58
CA ALA A 505 -1.21 -11.43 -4.05
C ALA A 505 -1.84 -12.75 -4.53
N ALA A 506 -1.06 -13.63 -5.16
CA ALA A 506 -1.52 -14.94 -5.60
C ALA A 506 -1.87 -15.86 -4.41
N GLU A 507 -1.05 -15.87 -3.37
CA GLU A 507 -1.34 -16.64 -2.14
C GLU A 507 -2.54 -16.06 -1.37
N ALA A 508 -2.70 -14.73 -1.36
CA ALA A 508 -3.86 -14.08 -0.76
C ALA A 508 -5.18 -14.41 -1.49
N ALA A 509 -5.11 -14.49 -2.82
CA ALA A 509 -6.21 -14.95 -3.67
C ALA A 509 -6.55 -16.43 -3.42
N GLU A 510 -5.54 -17.30 -3.34
CA GLU A 510 -5.72 -18.71 -3.02
C GLU A 510 -6.38 -18.93 -1.65
N ALA A 511 -5.99 -18.16 -0.62
CA ALA A 511 -6.60 -18.22 0.71
C ALA A 511 -8.11 -17.88 0.68
N ALA A 512 -8.57 -17.05 -0.26
CA ALA A 512 -9.98 -16.73 -0.43
C ALA A 512 -10.77 -17.79 -1.22
N ASN A 513 -10.09 -18.76 -1.85
CA ASN A 513 -10.71 -19.76 -2.71
C ASN A 513 -11.08 -21.07 -1.99
N LEU A 514 -11.14 -21.06 -0.64
CA LEU A 514 -11.54 -22.22 0.18
C LEU A 514 -12.82 -22.88 -0.36
N ALA A 515 -12.66 -24.10 -0.87
CA ALA A 515 -13.76 -24.85 -1.46
C ALA A 515 -14.69 -25.42 -0.38
N VAL A 516 -15.96 -25.02 -0.39
CA VAL A 516 -16.98 -25.52 0.55
C VAL A 516 -18.17 -26.08 -0.23
N PRO A 517 -18.58 -27.35 0.00
CA PRO A 517 -19.80 -27.90 -0.58
C PRO A 517 -21.02 -27.05 -0.20
N ARG A 518 -21.81 -26.64 -1.20
CA ARG A 518 -23.05 -25.84 -1.01
C ARG A 518 -24.30 -26.59 -1.42
N ALA A 519 -24.19 -27.51 -2.36
CA ALA A 519 -25.26 -28.42 -2.71
C ALA A 519 -24.71 -29.73 -3.27
N ARG A 520 -25.40 -30.83 -2.98
CA ARG A 520 -25.15 -32.14 -3.57
C ARG A 520 -26.46 -32.88 -3.81
N TYR A 521 -26.76 -33.15 -5.08
CA TYR A 521 -27.89 -33.96 -5.49
C TYR A 521 -27.37 -35.27 -6.05
N GLN A 522 -27.52 -36.35 -5.28
CA GLN A 522 -27.13 -37.67 -5.78
C GLN A 522 -28.00 -38.11 -6.95
N LEU A 523 -29.27 -37.70 -7.02
CA LEU A 523 -30.24 -38.14 -8.06
C LEU A 523 -30.50 -39.67 -8.05
N ASP A 524 -30.42 -40.23 -6.84
CA ASP A 524 -30.46 -41.66 -6.56
C ASP A 524 -31.86 -42.16 -6.15
N GLU A 525 -32.87 -41.28 -6.20
CA GLU A 525 -34.23 -41.62 -5.86
C GLU A 525 -34.85 -42.59 -6.89
N ARG A 526 -35.74 -43.49 -6.44
CA ARG A 526 -36.41 -44.46 -7.33
C ARG A 526 -37.83 -44.08 -7.73
N SER A 527 -38.41 -43.12 -7.04
CA SER A 527 -39.81 -42.74 -7.18
C SER A 527 -40.03 -41.35 -6.61
N GLY A 528 -41.25 -40.82 -6.77
CA GLY A 528 -41.58 -39.47 -6.31
C GLY A 528 -41.12 -38.37 -7.28
N SER A 529 -41.36 -37.13 -6.88
CA SER A 529 -41.14 -35.92 -7.68
C SER A 529 -40.03 -35.02 -7.11
N THR A 530 -39.22 -35.53 -6.20
CA THR A 530 -38.28 -34.73 -5.41
C THR A 530 -36.95 -35.43 -5.23
N THR A 531 -35.89 -34.65 -5.08
CA THR A 531 -34.54 -35.11 -4.72
C THR A 531 -33.97 -34.27 -3.59
N LEU A 532 -33.19 -34.87 -2.72
CA LEU A 532 -32.62 -34.20 -1.56
C LEU A 532 -31.29 -33.55 -1.91
N ASP A 533 -31.10 -32.30 -1.48
CA ASP A 533 -29.78 -31.72 -1.31
C ASP A 533 -29.18 -32.26 0.00
N GLU A 534 -28.15 -33.10 -0.10
CA GLU A 534 -27.51 -33.70 1.08
C GLU A 534 -26.71 -32.71 1.92
N ILE A 535 -26.48 -31.49 1.42
CA ILE A 535 -25.75 -30.46 2.14
C ILE A 535 -26.70 -29.59 2.96
N SER A 536 -27.74 -29.05 2.32
CA SER A 536 -28.67 -28.13 2.99
C SER A 536 -29.91 -28.80 3.57
N GLU A 537 -30.11 -30.09 3.30
CA GLU A 537 -31.33 -30.86 3.58
C GLU A 537 -32.60 -30.30 2.89
N GLN A 538 -32.44 -29.31 1.99
CA GLN A 538 -33.53 -28.79 1.18
C GLN A 538 -33.87 -29.75 0.04
N THR A 539 -35.10 -29.66 -0.45
CA THR A 539 -35.60 -30.54 -1.51
C THR A 539 -35.68 -29.79 -2.84
N ALA A 540 -35.15 -30.39 -3.90
CA ALA A 540 -35.39 -29.95 -5.27
C ALA A 540 -36.54 -30.75 -5.90
N THR A 541 -37.30 -30.11 -6.79
CA THR A 541 -38.49 -30.72 -7.42
C THR A 541 -38.23 -30.97 -8.88
N ARG A 542 -38.45 -32.22 -9.34
CA ARG A 542 -38.43 -32.56 -10.76
C ARG A 542 -39.81 -32.40 -11.39
N SER A 543 -39.85 -31.98 -12.65
CA SER A 543 -41.08 -31.83 -13.41
C SER A 543 -40.87 -32.20 -14.90
N GLY A 544 -41.96 -32.19 -15.67
CA GLY A 544 -41.93 -32.51 -17.10
C GLY A 544 -41.45 -33.92 -17.41
N GLY A 545 -40.82 -34.09 -18.57
CA GLY A 545 -40.24 -35.34 -19.07
C GLY A 545 -39.00 -35.81 -18.31
N THR A 546 -39.16 -36.07 -17.01
CA THR A 546 -38.14 -36.65 -16.14
C THR A 546 -38.60 -37.99 -15.58
N SER A 547 -37.67 -38.93 -15.42
CA SER A 547 -37.93 -40.21 -14.76
C SER A 547 -36.73 -40.72 -14.00
N TRP A 548 -36.97 -41.34 -12.86
CA TRP A 548 -35.94 -42.03 -12.09
C TRP A 548 -35.51 -43.29 -12.84
N ALA A 549 -34.20 -43.42 -13.06
CA ALA A 549 -33.61 -44.50 -13.83
C ALA A 549 -32.46 -45.16 -13.07
N GLY A 550 -31.95 -46.26 -13.63
CA GLY A 550 -30.86 -47.04 -13.07
C GLY A 550 -30.67 -48.34 -13.82
N ASP A 551 -29.60 -49.09 -13.51
CA ASP A 551 -29.41 -50.41 -14.11
C ASP A 551 -30.51 -51.37 -13.62
N PRO A 552 -31.40 -51.87 -14.49
CA PRO A 552 -32.52 -52.71 -14.08
C PRO A 552 -32.08 -54.08 -13.56
N ARG A 553 -30.81 -54.46 -13.77
CA ARG A 553 -30.23 -55.73 -13.28
C ARG A 553 -29.73 -55.60 -11.84
N ASP A 554 -29.63 -54.39 -11.33
CA ASP A 554 -29.03 -54.10 -10.05
C ASP A 554 -30.05 -54.02 -8.92
N SER A 555 -29.59 -54.37 -7.71
CA SER A 555 -30.43 -54.37 -6.52
C SER A 555 -30.88 -52.96 -6.10
N ALA A 556 -31.87 -52.92 -5.20
CA ALA A 556 -32.32 -51.68 -4.58
C ALA A 556 -31.17 -50.87 -3.91
N ALA A 557 -30.07 -51.52 -3.51
CA ALA A 557 -28.94 -50.88 -2.85
C ALA A 557 -27.84 -50.38 -3.80
N SER A 558 -27.92 -50.64 -5.11
CA SER A 558 -26.89 -50.19 -6.06
C SER A 558 -26.81 -48.67 -6.16
N ARG A 559 -25.62 -48.14 -6.45
CA ARG A 559 -25.37 -46.72 -6.77
C ARG A 559 -25.55 -46.41 -8.26
N LYS A 560 -25.82 -47.42 -9.11
CA LYS A 560 -26.12 -47.23 -10.54
C LYS A 560 -27.54 -46.72 -10.75
N LYS A 561 -27.83 -45.54 -10.24
CA LYS A 561 -29.08 -44.81 -10.43
C LYS A 561 -28.75 -43.41 -10.94
N TRP A 562 -29.76 -42.76 -11.50
CA TRP A 562 -29.62 -41.43 -12.09
C TRP A 562 -31.01 -40.87 -12.42
N LEU A 563 -31.06 -39.60 -12.79
CA LEU A 563 -32.25 -38.98 -13.36
C LEU A 563 -32.16 -38.94 -14.89
N ASN A 564 -33.14 -39.54 -15.57
CA ASN A 564 -33.30 -39.46 -17.01
C ASN A 564 -34.19 -38.28 -17.42
N PHE A 565 -33.74 -37.53 -18.42
CA PHE A 565 -34.47 -36.46 -19.11
C PHE A 565 -34.83 -36.96 -20.52
N ASP A 566 -36.12 -37.11 -20.78
CA ASP A 566 -36.62 -37.72 -22.02
C ASP A 566 -36.50 -36.77 -23.24
N SER A 567 -36.85 -37.29 -24.41
CA SER A 567 -36.80 -36.54 -25.66
C SER A 567 -37.90 -35.47 -25.81
N SER A 568 -38.82 -35.33 -24.85
CA SER A 568 -39.92 -34.34 -24.93
C SER A 568 -39.42 -32.90 -24.87
N GLY A 569 -38.23 -32.67 -24.29
CA GLY A 569 -37.69 -31.33 -24.08
C GLY A 569 -38.42 -30.54 -22.98
N THR A 570 -39.18 -31.21 -22.12
CA THR A 570 -39.91 -30.57 -21.02
C THR A 570 -39.32 -30.86 -19.64
N GLY A 571 -38.37 -31.79 -19.53
CA GLY A 571 -37.77 -32.16 -18.25
C GLY A 571 -37.00 -31.01 -17.59
N GLU A 572 -37.08 -30.93 -16.27
CA GLU A 572 -36.33 -30.01 -15.42
C GLU A 572 -36.32 -30.48 -13.97
N VAL A 573 -35.29 -30.07 -13.23
CA VAL A 573 -35.31 -30.04 -11.76
C VAL A 573 -35.08 -28.60 -11.33
N THR A 574 -35.93 -28.10 -10.44
CA THR A 574 -35.79 -26.78 -9.82
C THR A 574 -35.40 -26.94 -8.37
N ALA A 575 -34.28 -26.33 -7.99
CA ALA A 575 -33.78 -26.27 -6.63
C ALA A 575 -33.72 -24.80 -6.15
N PRO A 576 -33.87 -24.53 -4.84
CA PRO A 576 -33.50 -23.23 -4.28
C PRO A 576 -32.05 -22.87 -4.65
N ALA A 577 -31.75 -21.57 -4.72
CA ALA A 577 -30.36 -21.14 -4.85
C ALA A 577 -29.56 -21.64 -3.63
N PRO A 578 -28.44 -22.37 -3.81
CA PRO A 578 -27.68 -22.89 -2.69
C PRO A 578 -27.19 -21.76 -1.78
N ALA A 579 -27.46 -21.87 -0.48
CA ALA A 579 -27.06 -20.85 0.48
C ALA A 579 -25.53 -20.69 0.50
N GLY A 580 -25.03 -19.46 0.44
CA GLY A 580 -23.59 -19.17 0.44
C GLY A 580 -22.88 -19.42 -0.89
N LEU A 581 -23.59 -19.83 -1.95
CA LEU A 581 -23.06 -19.88 -3.30
C LEU A 581 -23.33 -18.55 -4.01
N ARG A 582 -22.27 -17.86 -4.42
CA ARG A 582 -22.34 -16.60 -5.16
C ARG A 582 -21.64 -16.73 -6.49
N THR A 583 -22.39 -16.55 -7.58
CA THR A 583 -21.87 -16.77 -8.93
C THR A 583 -21.04 -15.61 -9.47
N ASP A 584 -20.97 -14.48 -8.77
CA ASP A 584 -19.99 -13.40 -9.00
C ASP A 584 -18.65 -13.64 -8.30
N ARG A 585 -18.59 -14.60 -7.39
CA ARG A 585 -17.37 -15.03 -6.69
C ARG A 585 -16.92 -16.38 -7.20
N SER A 586 -15.80 -16.88 -6.69
CA SER A 586 -15.28 -18.18 -7.08
C SER A 586 -16.23 -19.33 -6.71
N TYR A 587 -16.40 -20.29 -7.62
CA TYR A 587 -17.19 -21.50 -7.40
C TYR A 587 -16.71 -22.66 -8.27
N THR A 588 -17.12 -23.87 -7.88
CA THR A 588 -16.94 -25.09 -8.66
C THR A 588 -18.28 -25.80 -8.83
N VAL A 589 -18.56 -26.31 -10.03
CA VAL A 589 -19.75 -27.11 -10.34
C VAL A 589 -19.34 -28.42 -11.01
N SER A 590 -19.96 -29.54 -10.64
CA SER A 590 -19.74 -30.82 -11.30
C SER A 590 -21.03 -31.62 -11.46
N ALA A 591 -21.04 -32.53 -12.44
CA ALA A 591 -22.09 -33.50 -12.66
C ALA A 591 -21.56 -34.69 -13.46
N TRP A 592 -22.09 -35.88 -13.18
CA TRP A 592 -22.05 -36.98 -14.14
C TRP A 592 -23.16 -36.78 -15.17
N VAL A 593 -22.81 -36.96 -16.44
CA VAL A 593 -23.73 -36.76 -17.54
C VAL A 593 -23.60 -37.86 -18.57
N ARG A 594 -24.73 -38.26 -19.17
CA ARG A 594 -24.76 -39.06 -20.39
C ARG A 594 -25.77 -38.47 -21.34
N GLN A 595 -25.31 -38.04 -22.51
CA GLN A 595 -26.20 -37.50 -23.53
C GLN A 595 -26.56 -38.60 -24.53
N ASP A 596 -27.85 -38.90 -24.71
CA ASP A 596 -28.29 -40.02 -25.56
C ASP A 596 -28.06 -39.73 -27.06
N GLU A 597 -28.26 -38.49 -27.47
CA GLU A 597 -28.06 -38.01 -28.83
C GLU A 597 -27.60 -36.54 -28.83
N PHE A 598 -26.78 -36.17 -29.81
CA PHE A 598 -26.43 -34.78 -30.09
C PHE A 598 -27.19 -34.30 -31.32
N ASP A 599 -27.83 -33.16 -31.17
CA ASP A 599 -28.40 -32.39 -32.26
C ASP A 599 -27.74 -31.00 -32.33
N HIS A 600 -28.33 -30.09 -33.11
CA HIS A 600 -27.80 -28.75 -33.31
C HIS A 600 -28.12 -27.78 -32.16
N LEU A 601 -28.67 -28.27 -31.03
CA LEU A 601 -29.09 -27.44 -29.91
C LEU A 601 -28.09 -27.50 -28.74
N ALA A 602 -27.97 -26.38 -28.03
CA ALA A 602 -27.23 -26.32 -26.78
C ALA A 602 -27.99 -27.06 -25.68
N ARG A 603 -27.23 -27.61 -24.73
CA ARG A 603 -27.75 -28.46 -23.66
C ARG A 603 -27.03 -28.13 -22.37
N ALA A 604 -27.78 -27.99 -21.28
CA ALA A 604 -27.26 -27.67 -19.96
C ALA A 604 -27.68 -28.76 -18.98
N ALA A 605 -26.70 -29.46 -18.43
CA ALA A 605 -26.92 -30.39 -17.33
C ALA A 605 -27.14 -29.63 -16.03
N VAL A 606 -26.40 -28.54 -15.81
CA VAL A 606 -26.53 -27.68 -14.63
C VAL A 606 -26.46 -26.21 -15.05
N GLY A 607 -27.32 -25.37 -14.48
CA GLY A 607 -27.32 -23.93 -14.74
C GLY A 607 -27.91 -23.12 -13.60
N ALA A 608 -27.39 -21.91 -13.38
CA ALA A 608 -28.00 -20.95 -12.47
C ALA A 608 -29.15 -20.20 -13.16
N GLY A 609 -30.28 -20.05 -12.48
CA GLY A 609 -31.41 -19.28 -12.96
C GLY A 609 -31.18 -17.79 -12.85
N ASP A 610 -31.71 -17.03 -13.81
CA ASP A 610 -31.67 -15.57 -13.84
C ASP A 610 -32.76 -15.07 -14.81
N ALA A 611 -32.97 -13.76 -14.89
CA ALA A 611 -34.07 -13.17 -15.64
C ALA A 611 -33.97 -13.38 -17.16
N ARG A 612 -32.76 -13.39 -17.73
CA ARG A 612 -32.57 -13.44 -19.19
C ARG A 612 -31.50 -14.41 -19.69
N TYR A 613 -30.36 -14.49 -19.04
CA TYR A 613 -29.30 -15.44 -19.38
C TYR A 613 -28.80 -16.08 -18.10
N SER A 614 -28.59 -17.39 -18.06
CA SER A 614 -27.98 -18.03 -16.90
C SER A 614 -26.56 -17.51 -16.65
N PRO A 615 -26.16 -17.13 -15.42
CA PRO A 615 -24.80 -16.69 -15.12
C PRO A 615 -23.75 -17.75 -15.50
N PHE A 616 -24.09 -19.03 -15.32
CA PHE A 616 -23.31 -20.13 -15.84
C PHE A 616 -24.18 -21.26 -16.40
N LEU A 617 -23.61 -22.03 -17.32
CA LEU A 617 -24.17 -23.26 -17.86
C LEU A 617 -23.05 -24.31 -18.05
N LEU A 618 -23.25 -25.52 -17.54
CA LEU A 618 -22.38 -26.67 -17.75
C LEU A 618 -23.12 -27.71 -18.63
N GLY A 619 -22.54 -28.08 -19.78
CA GLY A 619 -23.14 -29.08 -20.67
C GLY A 619 -22.57 -29.08 -22.09
N TYR A 620 -23.40 -29.38 -23.09
CA TYR A 620 -22.97 -29.50 -24.49
C TYR A 620 -23.13 -28.18 -25.27
N ARG A 621 -22.17 -27.91 -26.17
CA ARG A 621 -22.09 -26.73 -27.02
C ARG A 621 -22.05 -27.15 -28.50
N PRO A 622 -23.14 -26.89 -29.27
CA PRO A 622 -23.30 -27.43 -30.62
C PRO A 622 -22.43 -26.74 -31.66
N SER A 623 -21.97 -25.50 -31.40
CA SER A 623 -21.13 -24.75 -32.35
C SER A 623 -19.82 -25.47 -32.67
N GLU A 624 -19.29 -26.22 -31.70
CA GLU A 624 -18.05 -26.98 -31.82
C GLU A 624 -18.25 -28.49 -31.60
N GLY A 625 -19.47 -28.92 -31.25
CA GLY A 625 -19.78 -30.32 -30.93
C GLY A 625 -19.07 -30.83 -29.67
N LYS A 626 -18.89 -29.98 -28.66
CA LYS A 626 -18.02 -30.24 -27.51
C LYS A 626 -18.75 -30.10 -26.17
N TRP A 627 -18.20 -30.71 -25.12
CA TRP A 627 -18.54 -30.35 -23.75
C TRP A 627 -18.02 -28.95 -23.46
N GLY A 628 -18.74 -28.19 -22.64
CA GLY A 628 -18.40 -26.80 -22.39
C GLY A 628 -18.95 -26.25 -21.08
N PHE A 629 -18.16 -25.35 -20.50
CA PHE A 629 -18.57 -24.48 -19.42
C PHE A 629 -18.67 -23.06 -19.93
N LEU A 630 -19.86 -22.48 -19.78
CA LEU A 630 -20.21 -21.15 -20.29
C LEU A 630 -20.48 -20.24 -19.09
N VAL A 631 -19.86 -19.06 -19.09
CA VAL A 631 -20.17 -17.96 -18.15
C VAL A 631 -20.66 -16.75 -18.93
N SER A 632 -21.87 -16.29 -18.65
CA SER A 632 -22.46 -15.15 -19.37
C SER A 632 -21.85 -13.82 -18.91
N LYS A 633 -21.39 -13.01 -19.87
CA LYS A 633 -20.74 -11.70 -19.59
C LYS A 633 -21.72 -10.66 -19.05
N SER A 634 -23.00 -10.82 -19.34
CA SER A 634 -24.03 -9.83 -19.06
C SER A 634 -25.37 -10.49 -18.75
N ALA A 635 -26.18 -9.83 -17.92
CA ALA A 635 -27.60 -10.14 -17.76
C ALA A 635 -28.43 -9.70 -18.98
N ALA A 636 -27.89 -8.80 -19.82
CA ALA A 636 -28.62 -8.15 -20.90
C ALA A 636 -28.28 -8.69 -22.30
N THR A 637 -27.08 -9.22 -22.53
CA THR A 637 -26.65 -9.76 -23.85
C THR A 637 -26.25 -11.22 -23.74
N GLY A 638 -26.35 -11.96 -24.86
CA GLY A 638 -25.99 -13.38 -24.93
C GLY A 638 -24.49 -13.66 -25.05
N ASP A 639 -23.66 -12.64 -24.83
CA ASP A 639 -22.21 -12.79 -24.88
C ASP A 639 -21.73 -13.65 -23.71
N SER A 640 -20.80 -14.55 -23.98
CA SER A 640 -20.27 -15.46 -22.97
C SER A 640 -18.79 -15.73 -23.12
N TRP A 641 -18.17 -16.14 -22.01
CA TRP A 641 -16.87 -16.79 -21.96
C TRP A 641 -17.09 -18.30 -22.00
N LEU A 642 -16.15 -19.03 -22.60
CA LEU A 642 -16.32 -20.46 -22.86
C LEU A 642 -15.02 -21.21 -22.65
N ALA A 643 -15.08 -22.28 -21.85
CA ALA A 643 -14.09 -23.35 -21.80
C ALA A 643 -14.70 -24.60 -22.45
N LEU A 644 -13.95 -25.29 -23.32
CA LEU A 644 -14.43 -26.42 -24.12
C LEU A 644 -13.54 -27.66 -23.94
N SER A 645 -14.10 -28.85 -24.12
CA SER A 645 -13.31 -30.09 -24.15
C SER A 645 -12.37 -30.12 -25.37
N ASP A 646 -11.26 -30.86 -25.27
CA ASP A 646 -10.33 -30.99 -26.40
C ASP A 646 -10.97 -31.81 -27.54
N ALA A 647 -11.60 -32.93 -27.17
CA ALA A 647 -12.31 -33.81 -28.08
C ALA A 647 -13.82 -33.44 -28.19
N PRO A 648 -14.47 -33.77 -29.33
CA PRO A 648 -15.92 -33.73 -29.46
C PRO A 648 -16.63 -34.59 -28.41
N ALA A 649 -17.85 -34.23 -28.06
CA ALA A 649 -18.67 -35.01 -27.16
C ALA A 649 -19.18 -36.29 -27.85
N GLU A 650 -19.17 -37.41 -27.14
CA GLU A 650 -19.60 -38.73 -27.65
C GLU A 650 -20.92 -39.18 -27.03
N ALA A 651 -21.87 -39.60 -27.86
CA ALA A 651 -23.22 -39.93 -27.42
C ALA A 651 -23.24 -41.29 -26.70
N GLY A 652 -24.12 -41.42 -25.71
CA GLY A 652 -24.33 -42.65 -24.95
C GLY A 652 -23.19 -43.03 -23.99
N GLN A 653 -22.19 -42.17 -23.80
CA GLN A 653 -21.10 -42.39 -22.85
C GLN A 653 -21.29 -41.54 -21.58
N TRP A 654 -21.08 -42.15 -20.42
CA TRP A 654 -21.00 -41.40 -19.16
C TRP A 654 -19.70 -40.61 -19.09
N VAL A 655 -19.84 -39.34 -18.76
CA VAL A 655 -18.73 -38.40 -18.61
C VAL A 655 -18.93 -37.61 -17.33
N HIS A 656 -17.87 -37.44 -16.55
CA HIS A 656 -17.87 -36.48 -15.45
C HIS A 656 -17.42 -35.13 -15.97
N LEU A 657 -18.29 -34.14 -15.88
CA LEU A 657 -17.95 -32.76 -16.16
C LEU A 657 -17.76 -32.03 -14.83
N ALA A 658 -16.64 -31.34 -14.69
CA ALA A 658 -16.44 -30.37 -13.63
C ALA A 658 -15.94 -29.05 -14.23
N ALA A 659 -16.32 -27.94 -13.63
CA ALA A 659 -15.87 -26.63 -14.06
C ALA A 659 -15.65 -25.71 -12.88
N THR A 660 -14.60 -24.90 -12.98
CA THR A 660 -14.25 -23.89 -11.99
C THR A 660 -14.42 -22.51 -12.60
N TYR A 661 -14.86 -21.56 -11.77
CA TYR A 661 -14.68 -20.14 -11.99
C TYR A 661 -13.91 -19.59 -10.79
N ASP A 662 -12.77 -18.99 -11.06
CA ASP A 662 -11.95 -18.28 -10.11
C ASP A 662 -12.12 -16.78 -10.36
N ALA A 663 -12.84 -16.11 -9.46
CA ALA A 663 -13.09 -14.68 -9.57
C ALA A 663 -11.82 -13.86 -9.30
N THR A 664 -10.82 -14.44 -8.62
CA THR A 664 -9.61 -13.71 -8.24
C THR A 664 -8.59 -13.62 -9.37
N SER A 665 -8.45 -14.70 -10.14
CA SER A 665 -7.62 -14.72 -11.36
C SER A 665 -8.42 -14.39 -12.62
N GLY A 666 -9.75 -14.28 -12.53
CA GLY A 666 -10.64 -14.14 -13.67
C GLY A 666 -10.54 -15.32 -14.63
N GLN A 667 -10.37 -16.54 -14.10
CA GLN A 667 -10.20 -17.75 -14.91
C GLN A 667 -11.43 -18.66 -14.82
N ILE A 668 -11.79 -19.27 -15.95
CA ILE A 668 -12.66 -20.46 -15.96
C ILE A 668 -11.88 -21.66 -16.47
N ALA A 669 -12.17 -22.85 -15.96
CA ALA A 669 -11.61 -24.10 -16.48
C ALA A 669 -12.68 -25.19 -16.60
N LEU A 670 -12.52 -26.08 -17.58
CA LEU A 670 -13.33 -27.27 -17.77
C LEU A 670 -12.47 -28.51 -17.59
N TYR A 671 -12.98 -29.44 -16.80
CA TYR A 671 -12.43 -30.76 -16.55
C TYR A 671 -13.38 -31.82 -17.08
N VAL A 672 -12.82 -32.81 -17.76
CA VAL A 672 -13.54 -33.99 -18.27
C VAL A 672 -12.90 -35.22 -17.68
N ASN A 673 -13.69 -36.04 -16.98
CA ASN A 673 -13.22 -37.26 -16.31
C ASN A 673 -12.02 -37.02 -15.39
N GLY A 674 -12.07 -35.94 -14.61
CA GLY A 674 -11.05 -35.58 -13.63
C GLY A 674 -9.79 -34.91 -14.19
N THR A 675 -9.72 -34.70 -15.51
CA THR A 675 -8.56 -34.07 -16.17
C THR A 675 -8.94 -32.72 -16.75
N GLU A 676 -8.13 -31.68 -16.52
CA GLU A 676 -8.33 -30.36 -17.16
C GLU A 676 -8.23 -30.51 -18.67
N GLN A 677 -9.14 -29.87 -19.41
CA GLN A 677 -9.12 -29.84 -20.88
C GLN A 677 -8.74 -28.45 -21.37
N SER A 678 -9.46 -27.44 -20.92
CA SER A 678 -9.19 -26.05 -21.30
C SER A 678 -9.48 -25.10 -20.15
N SER A 679 -8.74 -24.01 -20.14
CA SER A 679 -9.00 -22.85 -19.29
C SER A 679 -8.97 -21.57 -20.11
N PHE A 680 -9.70 -20.56 -19.64
CA PHE A 680 -9.79 -19.24 -20.25
C PHE A 680 -9.68 -18.15 -19.18
N SER A 681 -8.69 -17.26 -19.34
CA SER A 681 -8.48 -16.07 -18.50
C SER A 681 -8.10 -14.82 -19.29
N GLY A 682 -7.91 -14.93 -20.62
CA GLY A 682 -7.34 -13.88 -21.45
C GLY A 682 -8.38 -12.94 -22.06
N THR A 683 -8.68 -11.84 -21.38
CA THR A 683 -9.44 -10.73 -21.98
C THR A 683 -8.51 -9.65 -22.53
N PRO A 684 -8.86 -8.94 -23.63
CA PRO A 684 -8.00 -7.91 -24.21
C PRO A 684 -7.67 -6.74 -23.26
N ASP A 685 -8.55 -6.49 -22.30
CA ASP A 685 -8.43 -5.45 -21.27
C ASP A 685 -7.75 -5.94 -19.98
N GLY A 686 -7.41 -7.23 -19.89
CA GLY A 686 -6.73 -7.83 -18.74
C GLY A 686 -7.59 -8.03 -17.49
N THR A 687 -8.90 -7.81 -17.58
CA THR A 687 -9.85 -7.97 -16.47
C THR A 687 -10.25 -9.43 -16.19
N GLY A 688 -9.93 -10.34 -17.11
CA GLY A 688 -10.30 -11.75 -17.01
C GLY A 688 -11.81 -11.99 -17.16
N VAL A 689 -12.23 -13.21 -16.88
CA VAL A 689 -13.65 -13.57 -16.81
C VAL A 689 -14.29 -12.86 -15.63
N GLN A 690 -15.41 -12.21 -15.91
CA GLN A 690 -16.26 -11.56 -14.93
C GLN A 690 -17.65 -12.20 -14.99
N SER A 691 -18.21 -12.46 -13.83
CA SER A 691 -19.56 -13.03 -13.66
C SER A 691 -20.42 -12.09 -12.80
N ARG A 692 -21.62 -12.53 -12.41
CA ARG A 692 -22.57 -11.77 -11.61
C ARG A 692 -23.35 -12.68 -10.67
N VAL A 693 -23.99 -12.09 -9.67
CA VAL A 693 -24.90 -12.79 -8.75
C VAL A 693 -26.11 -13.34 -9.52
N ALA A 694 -26.39 -14.62 -9.36
CA ALA A 694 -27.61 -15.26 -9.84
C ALA A 694 -28.82 -14.79 -9.02
N THR A 695 -29.92 -14.47 -9.70
CA THR A 695 -31.15 -13.99 -9.03
C THR A 695 -32.25 -15.06 -8.94
N GLY A 696 -32.05 -16.21 -9.60
CA GLY A 696 -33.03 -17.28 -9.71
C GLY A 696 -32.61 -18.60 -9.05
N PRO A 697 -33.44 -19.65 -9.19
CA PRO A 697 -33.17 -20.98 -8.63
C PRO A 697 -32.00 -21.67 -9.35
N LEU A 698 -31.47 -22.73 -8.75
CA LEU A 698 -30.59 -23.67 -9.44
C LEU A 698 -31.43 -24.61 -10.33
N TRP A 699 -30.97 -24.84 -11.55
CA TRP A 699 -31.58 -25.76 -12.50
C TRP A 699 -30.67 -26.97 -12.75
N ILE A 700 -31.27 -28.16 -12.74
CA ILE A 700 -30.65 -29.36 -13.31
C ILE A 700 -31.48 -29.76 -14.54
N GLY A 701 -30.78 -29.97 -15.65
CA GLY A 701 -31.33 -30.38 -16.93
C GLY A 701 -31.82 -29.24 -17.83
N ARG A 702 -31.49 -27.97 -17.53
CA ARG A 702 -31.70 -26.82 -18.43
C ARG A 702 -31.02 -25.54 -17.94
N GLY A 703 -31.17 -24.48 -18.72
CA GLY A 703 -30.79 -23.11 -18.38
C GLY A 703 -31.83 -22.07 -18.80
N ILE A 704 -31.48 -20.79 -18.61
CA ILE A 704 -32.23 -19.65 -19.15
C ILE A 704 -31.41 -19.02 -20.28
N TRP A 705 -32.04 -18.83 -21.44
CA TRP A 705 -31.47 -18.14 -22.59
C TRP A 705 -32.52 -17.21 -23.22
N GLU A 706 -32.18 -15.94 -23.41
CA GLU A 706 -33.10 -14.89 -23.89
C GLU A 706 -34.42 -14.78 -23.09
N GLY A 707 -34.36 -15.07 -21.79
CA GLY A 707 -35.51 -15.05 -20.87
C GLY A 707 -36.45 -16.24 -21.04
N GLN A 708 -36.06 -17.23 -21.84
CA GLN A 708 -36.80 -18.47 -22.03
C GLN A 708 -36.09 -19.62 -21.32
N ARG A 709 -36.86 -20.59 -20.83
CA ARG A 709 -36.32 -21.85 -20.32
C ARG A 709 -35.83 -22.68 -21.50
N ASN A 710 -34.52 -22.71 -21.72
CA ASN A 710 -33.90 -23.29 -22.91
C ASN A 710 -32.80 -24.29 -22.53
N ASP A 711 -31.99 -24.71 -23.50
CA ASP A 711 -30.85 -25.61 -23.33
C ASP A 711 -31.20 -26.92 -22.63
N VAL A 712 -32.35 -27.47 -22.99
CA VAL A 712 -32.95 -28.60 -22.28
C VAL A 712 -32.08 -29.84 -22.41
N TRP A 713 -31.74 -30.47 -21.31
CA TRP A 713 -30.97 -31.72 -21.31
C TRP A 713 -31.77 -32.89 -21.89
N ARG A 714 -31.05 -33.83 -22.53
CA ARG A 714 -31.59 -35.10 -23.04
C ARG A 714 -30.61 -36.21 -22.73
N GLY A 715 -31.09 -37.24 -22.03
CA GLY A 715 -30.26 -38.29 -21.45
C GLY A 715 -30.19 -38.18 -19.94
N ASP A 716 -29.11 -38.65 -19.36
CA ASP A 716 -29.00 -38.90 -17.93
C ASP A 716 -28.09 -37.89 -17.23
N VAL A 717 -28.42 -37.58 -15.98
CA VAL A 717 -27.62 -36.76 -15.06
C VAL A 717 -27.57 -37.43 -13.70
N ASP A 718 -26.40 -37.42 -13.07
CA ASP A 718 -26.15 -37.99 -11.74
C ASP A 718 -25.15 -37.15 -10.92
N ASP A 719 -25.17 -37.30 -9.59
CA ASP A 719 -24.24 -36.68 -8.61
C ASP A 719 -23.84 -35.22 -8.93
N VAL A 720 -24.84 -34.33 -8.99
CA VAL A 720 -24.61 -32.89 -9.21
C VAL A 720 -24.08 -32.27 -7.93
N ARG A 721 -22.97 -31.53 -8.03
CA ARG A 721 -22.33 -30.85 -6.89
C ARG A 721 -22.03 -29.40 -7.20
N LEU A 722 -22.18 -28.55 -6.19
CA LEU A 722 -21.80 -27.15 -6.22
C LEU A 722 -20.98 -26.82 -4.99
N TYR A 723 -19.89 -26.08 -5.19
CA TYR A 723 -19.00 -25.60 -4.16
C TYR A 723 -18.86 -24.09 -4.29
N SER A 724 -18.84 -23.36 -3.18
CA SER A 724 -18.20 -22.03 -3.16
C SER A 724 -16.70 -22.24 -3.16
N GLY A 725 -15.92 -21.37 -3.80
CA GLY A 725 -14.47 -21.55 -3.95
C GLY A 725 -14.08 -22.48 -5.09
N VAL A 726 -12.77 -22.68 -5.27
CA VAL A 726 -12.18 -23.40 -6.41
C VAL A 726 -11.62 -24.72 -5.90
N LEU A 727 -12.13 -25.84 -6.40
CA LEU A 727 -11.46 -27.13 -6.19
C LEU A 727 -10.19 -27.19 -7.04
N SER A 728 -9.10 -27.67 -6.45
CA SER A 728 -7.88 -28.00 -7.15
C SER A 728 -8.08 -29.16 -8.14
N ALA A 729 -7.18 -29.29 -9.12
CA ALA A 729 -7.22 -30.40 -10.08
C ALA A 729 -7.21 -31.78 -9.38
N ASP A 730 -6.43 -31.92 -8.30
CA ASP A 730 -6.37 -33.15 -7.51
C ASP A 730 -7.70 -33.42 -6.78
N GLU A 731 -8.33 -32.41 -6.19
CA GLU A 731 -9.65 -32.56 -5.57
C GLU A 731 -10.73 -32.93 -6.60
N ILE A 732 -10.69 -32.35 -7.80
CA ILE A 732 -11.60 -32.72 -8.89
C ILE A 732 -11.36 -34.17 -9.34
N ALA A 733 -10.11 -34.62 -9.41
CA ALA A 733 -9.78 -36.02 -9.71
C ALA A 733 -10.28 -36.97 -8.59
N VAL A 734 -10.24 -36.55 -7.33
CA VAL A 734 -10.84 -37.29 -6.21
C VAL A 734 -12.36 -37.34 -6.33
N VAL A 735 -13.03 -36.22 -6.63
CA VAL A 735 -14.49 -36.18 -6.86
C VAL A 735 -14.87 -37.14 -7.98
N TYR A 736 -14.14 -37.13 -9.11
CA TYR A 736 -14.34 -38.05 -10.23
C TYR A 736 -14.18 -39.52 -9.81
N SER A 737 -13.04 -39.88 -9.21
CA SER A 737 -12.71 -41.29 -8.94
C SER A 737 -13.56 -41.91 -7.82
N THR A 738 -13.99 -41.12 -6.83
CA THR A 738 -14.80 -41.61 -5.70
C THR A 738 -16.29 -41.77 -6.03
N THR A 739 -16.72 -41.21 -7.16
CA THR A 739 -18.12 -41.21 -7.62
C THR A 739 -18.30 -41.96 -8.93
N PHE A 740 -17.23 -42.56 -9.46
CA PHE A 740 -17.33 -43.40 -10.64
C PHE A 740 -17.98 -44.73 -10.32
N HIS A 741 -19.21 -44.93 -10.82
CA HIS A 741 -19.92 -46.20 -10.70
C HIS A 741 -20.60 -46.65 -12.00
N PHE A 742 -20.24 -46.07 -13.15
CA PHE A 742 -20.91 -46.27 -14.44
C PHE A 742 -20.22 -47.25 -15.38
#